data_AF-A0A9D5U8X4-F1
#
_entry.id   AF-A0A9D5U8X4-F1
#
_cell.length_a   1.000
_cell.length_b   1.000
_cell.length_c   1.000
_cell.angle_alpha   90.00
_cell.angle_beta   90.00
_cell.angle_gamma   90.00
#
_symmetry.space_group_name_H-M   'P 1'
#
loop_
_entity.id
_entity.type
_entity.pdbx_description
1 polymer ?
#
loop_
_entity_poly.entity_id
_entity_poly.type
_entity_poly.pdbx_seq_one_letter_code
_entity_poly.pdbx_strand_id
1 'polypeptide(L)'
;MGRCMILAGAASLSLMAGAAATSGAFAYRGVALYPQDHTRLAEIIDLCRQYQFNAVQLIQEGSERAMMTAPEEAARWCAVIAELRGAGLAVHLWVHEINDAPEALLRDGYLDLDSPAVETHLEKKYHQLFTWQPELSGIVLTQYETAFPVFQNRVESVRDQPARIAWLIRLLARICREHDRQLIVRTFAYRAEEYEWFIEGINRVGEEPFTVMCKVVPWDFFPDFPHNPVPARIGRREFIQEHDLAGEYLGQSRIPACMPDRIKAWMEHGAQYHMVGAVGRISRYRNSIVGTPSEVNLAAFSRFLSDRGATPQEVWRDWSRARYGAGAAGIEKALGPTGDIVAEALFARGFYFLNNHSRVPSLGYIDRIAYYSPAQFDPSRKRDELALRYPDEKVQRQVLAEKDGALARAEGCRAALEGFAGRLGESDYRQLAAQLNNLVWTCRAWRAIADAYFSLRRFVLEHDGAAKARMEGALAGLRAAADAVEGALGPEAFPAGAAEMRQLAEQMSDLGRRADQQNQPWLMQQRRLAADMKGKYPASRTLGEWQRNRQEIAAAVLRGLYPGGRMPERTPLHARVTGTLSGEGYHVEKVMFESRPGFWVVGNLYLPDGEGPFPAMVNPIGHWGAGKAVMQVQSRCMGLARRGVAALALETVGAMERAAPGNDHDVGLASVLVGQTDVGVQVWDAMRAVDYLQSRPEIDANRIGSTGVSGGGLITLYLAALDERIVCAVPVCYVVTYDSLWSTGIWHCVCSHLPGLLTRADMGQVAGLIAPRPLLFMHGTQDDMFLTWGAQLAYREAREVYGRYGAEERIGIFESDCPHDYNQEMRERMYGFVGKWLQGAGGEAPQAEAAYALRSEEALHCGIARESLTLRDLAKQEAEGFALPAPADLGEWRRQRARILARLEELLAAQPLEPAKVKVEMTGPEARPGRSERLTVRVAEEGRLPFTFWKLRAGGCGG
;
A
#
# COMPACT_ATOMS: atom_id res chain seq x y z
N MET A 1 25.26 -15.76 71.46
CA MET A 1 25.94 -14.46 71.32
C MET A 1 25.62 -13.96 69.91
N GLY A 2 24.99 -12.84 69.58
CA GLY A 2 24.35 -11.68 70.23
C GLY A 2 23.86 -10.79 69.05
N ARG A 3 22.56 -10.48 68.94
CA ARG A 3 21.95 -9.12 68.91
C ARG A 3 22.83 -8.03 68.26
N CYS A 4 22.40 -7.22 67.28
CA CYS A 4 21.21 -6.35 67.33
C CYS A 4 20.85 -5.70 65.96
N MET A 5 19.54 -5.46 65.78
CA MET A 5 18.75 -4.52 64.94
C MET A 5 19.42 -3.52 63.97
N ILE A 6 18.82 -3.38 62.77
CA ILE A 6 18.17 -2.13 62.30
C ILE A 6 16.87 -2.49 61.53
N LEU A 7 15.74 -2.04 62.05
CA LEU A 7 14.44 -1.85 61.40
C LEU A 7 14.41 -0.40 60.85
N ALA A 8 14.06 -0.21 59.58
CA ALA A 8 13.36 0.99 59.06
C ALA A 8 13.08 0.86 57.56
N GLY A 9 11.82 1.12 57.14
CA GLY A 9 11.53 1.59 55.78
C GLY A 9 10.78 0.65 54.82
N ALA A 10 9.78 -0.11 55.28
CA ALA A 10 8.73 -0.60 54.37
C ALA A 10 7.70 0.52 54.11
N ALA A 11 7.95 1.33 53.08
CA ALA A 11 7.04 2.29 52.44
C ALA A 11 7.69 2.57 51.08
N SER A 12 7.15 2.23 49.91
CA SER A 12 5.82 2.60 49.40
C SER A 12 5.47 1.67 48.23
N LEU A 13 4.56 0.73 48.43
CA LEU A 13 3.91 -0.05 47.37
C LEU A 13 2.40 0.01 47.64
N SER A 14 1.88 1.23 47.65
CA SER A 14 0.44 1.52 47.72
C SER A 14 0.24 3.02 47.53
N LEU A 15 0.06 3.45 46.28
CA LEU A 15 -0.62 4.72 45.95
C LEU A 15 -1.98 4.45 45.27
N MET A 16 -2.54 3.25 45.47
CA MET A 16 -3.87 2.85 45.01
C MET A 16 -4.79 2.35 46.14
N ALA A 17 -4.40 2.51 47.42
CA ALA A 17 -5.29 2.25 48.55
C ALA A 17 -5.36 3.48 49.47
N GLY A 18 -6.20 4.44 49.08
CA GLY A 18 -6.32 5.71 49.79
C GLY A 18 -7.47 6.61 49.33
N ALA A 19 -8.54 6.03 48.78
CA ALA A 19 -9.86 6.62 48.71
C ALA A 19 -10.82 5.44 48.68
N ALA A 20 -11.87 5.48 49.50
CA ALA A 20 -12.89 4.43 49.54
C ALA A 20 -13.30 4.07 48.10
N ALA A 21 -13.10 2.81 47.72
CA ALA A 21 -13.54 2.28 46.44
C ALA A 21 -15.06 2.50 46.36
N THR A 22 -15.47 3.56 45.68
CA THR A 22 -16.81 3.62 45.11
C THR A 22 -16.86 2.46 44.13
N SER A 23 -17.62 1.43 44.50
CA SER A 23 -17.73 0.17 43.76
C SER A 23 -18.22 0.44 42.33
N GLY A 24 -17.31 0.69 41.38
CA GLY A 24 -17.66 0.98 39.99
C GLY A 24 -16.61 1.68 39.12
N ALA A 25 -15.69 2.48 39.68
CA ALA A 25 -14.74 3.28 38.89
C ALA A 25 -13.51 2.49 38.40
N PHE A 26 -13.04 2.78 37.19
CA PHE A 26 -11.76 2.23 36.68
C PHE A 26 -10.57 2.90 37.35
N ALA A 27 -9.49 2.15 37.58
CA ALA A 27 -8.29 2.62 38.25
C ALA A 27 -7.51 3.65 37.43
N TYR A 28 -7.45 3.48 36.10
CA TYR A 28 -6.76 4.37 35.18
C TYR A 28 -7.74 5.26 34.40
N ARG A 29 -7.69 6.57 34.61
CA ARG A 29 -8.54 7.56 33.92
C ARG A 29 -7.65 8.64 33.32
N GLY A 30 -7.24 8.41 32.08
CA GLY A 30 -6.21 9.22 31.43
C GLY A 30 -6.69 10.11 30.29
N VAL A 31 -5.91 11.16 30.03
CA VAL A 31 -5.95 11.92 28.78
C VAL A 31 -4.57 11.90 28.12
N ALA A 32 -4.54 11.95 26.79
CA ALA A 32 -3.30 12.08 26.02
C ALA A 32 -3.18 13.47 25.40
N LEU A 33 -2.00 14.07 25.54
CA LEU A 33 -1.68 15.44 25.14
C LEU A 33 -0.62 15.44 24.05
N TYR A 34 -0.76 16.31 23.05
CA TYR A 34 0.24 16.50 22.02
C TYR A 34 1.27 17.56 22.41
N PRO A 35 2.42 17.64 21.73
CA PRO A 35 3.47 18.58 22.09
C PRO A 35 2.95 20.02 22.23
N GLN A 36 2.15 20.53 21.30
CA GLN A 36 1.58 21.88 21.31
C GLN A 36 0.74 22.21 22.56
N ASP A 37 0.18 21.21 23.24
CA ASP A 37 -0.71 21.40 24.39
C ASP A 37 0.06 21.89 25.65
N HIS A 38 1.40 21.81 25.68
CA HIS A 38 2.21 22.29 26.82
C HIS A 38 2.02 23.77 27.13
N THR A 39 1.62 24.57 26.14
CA THR A 39 1.35 26.01 26.31
C THR A 39 0.06 26.31 27.08
N ARG A 40 -0.79 25.31 27.32
CA ARG A 40 -2.10 25.41 27.99
C ARG A 40 -2.19 24.54 29.24
N LEU A 41 -1.07 24.33 29.93
CA LEU A 41 -0.96 23.36 31.02
C LEU A 41 -1.96 23.60 32.17
N ALA A 42 -2.15 24.86 32.57
CA ALA A 42 -3.13 25.23 33.60
C ALA A 42 -4.56 24.81 33.21
N GLU A 43 -4.96 25.06 31.96
CA GLU A 43 -6.29 24.67 31.45
C GLU A 43 -6.46 23.15 31.45
N ILE A 44 -5.40 22.41 31.13
CA ILE A 44 -5.40 20.95 31.12
C ILE A 44 -5.51 20.38 32.54
N ILE A 45 -4.81 20.99 33.51
CA ILE A 45 -4.91 20.60 34.91
C ILE A 45 -6.33 20.83 35.43
N ASP A 46 -6.93 21.98 35.10
CA ASP A 46 -8.32 22.26 35.48
C ASP A 46 -9.31 21.31 34.81
N LEU A 47 -9.08 20.97 33.54
CA LEU A 47 -9.85 19.95 32.83
C LEU A 47 -9.73 18.58 33.51
N CYS A 48 -8.52 18.18 33.93
CA CYS A 48 -8.31 16.92 34.64
C CYS A 48 -9.05 16.89 35.98
N ARG A 49 -9.06 18.01 36.73
CA ARG A 49 -9.85 18.14 37.96
C ARG A 49 -11.35 18.06 37.68
N GLN A 50 -11.84 18.79 36.68
CA GLN A 50 -13.24 18.82 36.30
C GLN A 50 -13.78 17.44 35.93
N TYR A 51 -13.04 16.68 35.12
CA TYR A 51 -13.44 15.37 34.62
C TYR A 51 -12.86 14.19 35.43
N GLN A 52 -12.23 14.48 36.58
CA GLN A 52 -11.66 13.49 37.51
C GLN A 52 -10.65 12.53 36.88
N PHE A 53 -9.87 13.02 35.91
CA PHE A 53 -8.74 12.28 35.36
C PHE A 53 -7.59 12.23 36.36
N ASN A 54 -6.92 11.09 36.43
CA ASN A 54 -5.82 10.83 37.35
C ASN A 54 -4.50 10.53 36.63
N ALA A 55 -4.49 10.55 35.30
CA ALA A 55 -3.30 10.30 34.49
C ALA A 55 -3.25 11.20 33.25
N VAL A 56 -2.03 11.55 32.86
CA VAL A 56 -1.71 12.29 31.64
C VAL A 56 -0.65 11.53 30.89
N GLN A 57 -0.89 11.28 29.60
CA GLN A 57 0.12 10.74 28.69
C GLN A 57 0.62 11.86 27.78
N LEU A 58 1.93 12.08 27.74
CA LEU A 58 2.57 13.07 26.89
C LEU A 58 3.00 12.40 25.58
N ILE A 59 2.36 12.76 24.47
CA ILE A 59 2.71 12.30 23.12
C ILE A 59 3.83 13.21 22.59
N GLN A 60 4.90 12.61 22.06
CA GLN A 60 5.97 13.33 21.34
C GLN A 60 5.87 13.06 19.84
N GLU A 61 6.12 14.09 19.01
CA GLU A 61 6.35 13.93 17.57
C GLU A 61 7.87 14.00 17.32
N GLY A 62 8.59 12.89 17.52
CA GLY A 62 10.05 12.84 17.31
C GLY A 62 10.81 12.01 18.34
N SER A 63 12.14 12.12 18.34
CA SER A 63 13.01 11.43 19.30
C SER A 63 13.07 12.16 20.66
N GLU A 64 12.82 11.42 21.73
CA GLU A 64 13.04 11.82 23.13
C GLU A 64 14.48 12.25 23.43
N ARG A 65 15.45 11.96 22.55
CA ARG A 65 16.83 12.42 22.70
C ARG A 65 16.94 13.93 22.70
N ALA A 66 16.12 14.65 21.94
CA ALA A 66 16.13 16.12 22.01
C ALA A 66 15.79 16.61 23.43
N MET A 67 14.84 15.94 24.09
CA MET A 67 14.46 16.25 25.48
C MET A 67 15.55 15.89 26.49
N MET A 68 16.36 14.87 26.22
CA MET A 68 17.44 14.45 27.13
C MET A 68 18.77 15.16 26.89
N THR A 69 18.99 15.74 25.70
CA THR A 69 20.31 16.24 25.29
C THR A 69 20.37 17.75 25.11
N ALA A 70 19.25 18.43 24.82
CA ALA A 70 19.20 19.88 24.74
C ALA A 70 18.79 20.47 26.10
N PRO A 71 19.65 21.25 26.78
CA PRO A 71 19.39 21.71 28.16
C PRO A 71 18.08 22.51 28.33
N GLU A 72 17.73 23.35 27.35
CA GLU A 72 16.51 24.17 27.40
C GLU A 72 15.23 23.32 27.23
N GLU A 73 15.24 22.38 26.29
CA GLU A 73 14.16 21.40 26.10
C GLU A 73 14.01 20.53 27.35
N ALA A 74 15.13 20.06 27.90
CA ALA A 74 15.15 19.24 29.10
C ALA A 74 14.50 19.95 30.28
N ALA A 75 14.92 21.19 30.55
CA ALA A 75 14.37 22.01 31.62
C ALA A 75 12.86 22.29 31.42
N ARG A 76 12.44 22.56 30.18
CA ARG A 76 11.03 22.77 29.86
C ARG A 76 10.17 21.55 30.20
N TRP A 77 10.59 20.36 29.79
CA TRP A 77 9.83 19.14 30.06
C TRP A 77 9.87 18.72 31.53
N CYS A 78 10.98 18.95 32.25
CA CYS A 78 11.01 18.81 33.71
C CYS A 78 9.92 19.69 34.37
N ALA A 79 9.81 20.95 33.97
CA ALA A 79 8.83 21.87 34.54
C ALA A 79 7.39 21.41 34.25
N VAL A 80 7.09 21.00 33.02
CA VAL A 80 5.77 20.48 32.63
C VAL A 80 5.41 19.22 33.44
N ILE A 81 6.33 18.27 33.55
CA ILE A 81 6.11 17.03 34.32
C ILE A 81 5.89 17.36 35.80
N ALA A 82 6.72 18.23 36.39
CA ALA A 82 6.62 18.61 37.78
C ALA A 82 5.30 19.32 38.12
N GLU A 83 4.81 20.19 37.23
CA GLU A 83 3.54 20.87 37.42
C GLU A 83 2.36 19.88 37.38
N LEU A 84 2.35 18.92 36.44
CA LEU A 84 1.34 17.87 36.36
C LEU A 84 1.37 16.94 37.59
N ARG A 85 2.57 16.55 38.04
CA ARG A 85 2.76 15.71 39.24
C ARG A 85 2.34 16.46 40.50
N GLY A 86 2.66 17.74 40.61
CA GLY A 86 2.20 18.64 41.68
C GLY A 86 0.68 18.78 41.74
N ALA A 87 -0.02 18.61 40.60
CA ALA A 87 -1.47 18.55 40.54
C ALA A 87 -2.07 17.17 40.90
N GLY A 88 -1.23 16.18 41.26
CA GLY A 88 -1.66 14.84 41.66
C GLY A 88 -1.91 13.86 40.51
N LEU A 89 -1.46 14.17 39.30
CA LEU A 89 -1.66 13.34 38.11
C LEU A 89 -0.51 12.34 37.96
N ALA A 90 -0.80 11.10 37.56
CA ALA A 90 0.22 10.21 37.00
C ALA A 90 0.66 10.76 35.63
N VAL A 91 1.96 10.73 35.34
CA VAL A 91 2.50 11.27 34.08
C VAL A 91 3.31 10.19 33.37
N HIS A 92 2.89 9.82 32.17
CA HIS A 92 3.58 8.85 31.33
C HIS A 92 4.08 9.51 30.05
N LEU A 93 5.32 9.22 29.66
CA LEU A 93 5.90 9.74 28.42
C LEU A 93 5.78 8.69 27.31
N TRP A 94 5.26 9.07 26.14
CA TRP A 94 5.34 8.23 24.96
C TRP A 94 6.75 8.20 24.42
N VAL A 95 7.27 7.00 24.21
CA VAL A 95 8.61 6.77 23.66
C VAL A 95 8.48 6.02 22.33
N HIS A 96 9.17 6.53 21.31
CA HIS A 96 9.21 5.93 19.97
C HIS A 96 10.48 5.10 19.87
N GLU A 97 10.34 3.79 20.06
CA GLU A 97 11.49 2.96 20.36
C GLU A 97 12.44 2.80 19.18
N ILE A 98 13.73 2.99 19.43
CA ILE A 98 14.82 3.00 18.44
C ILE A 98 14.51 3.98 17.28
N ASN A 99 14.04 5.19 17.56
CA ASN A 99 13.84 6.18 16.51
C ASN A 99 15.16 6.85 16.06
N ASP A 100 16.19 6.79 16.90
CA ASP A 100 17.41 7.58 16.79
C ASP A 100 18.67 6.79 17.13
N ALA A 101 18.67 5.50 16.75
CA ALA A 101 19.81 4.61 16.90
C ALA A 101 21.11 5.31 16.45
N PRO A 102 22.15 5.37 17.31
CA PRO A 102 23.46 5.85 16.91
C PRO A 102 23.97 5.08 15.69
N GLU A 103 24.66 5.76 14.78
CA GLU A 103 25.22 5.15 13.58
C GLU A 103 26.12 3.94 13.89
N ALA A 104 26.79 3.94 15.06
CA ALA A 104 27.59 2.81 15.54
C ALA A 104 26.78 1.52 15.84
N LEU A 105 25.45 1.61 15.99
CA LEU A 105 24.54 0.46 16.14
C LEU A 105 23.94 0.03 14.80
N LEU A 106 24.18 0.79 13.74
CA LEU A 106 23.67 0.52 12.42
C LEU A 106 24.74 -0.21 11.61
N ARG A 107 24.35 -1.33 11.01
CA ARG A 107 25.10 -2.00 9.97
C ARG A 107 24.39 -1.72 8.66
N ASP A 108 25.00 -0.87 7.84
CA ASP A 108 24.46 -0.53 6.54
C ASP A 108 23.02 0.02 6.63
N GLY A 109 22.79 0.91 7.58
CA GLY A 109 21.48 1.52 7.79
C GLY A 109 20.41 0.57 8.35
N TYR A 110 20.75 -0.67 8.71
CA TYR A 110 19.90 -1.60 9.46
C TYR A 110 20.39 -1.68 10.91
N LEU A 111 19.45 -1.80 11.84
CA LEU A 111 19.73 -2.09 13.22
C LEU A 111 19.86 -3.61 13.41
N ASP A 112 21.02 -4.08 13.86
CA ASP A 112 21.19 -5.46 14.34
C ASP A 112 20.66 -5.57 15.77
N LEU A 113 19.43 -6.06 15.91
CA LEU A 113 18.75 -6.18 17.21
C LEU A 113 19.42 -7.20 18.14
N ASP A 114 20.19 -8.14 17.60
CA ASP A 114 20.83 -9.19 18.39
C ASP A 114 22.19 -8.74 18.94
N SER A 115 22.70 -7.59 18.50
CA SER A 115 23.91 -6.99 19.01
C SER A 115 23.76 -6.62 20.50
N PRO A 116 24.68 -7.08 21.40
CA PRO A 116 24.68 -6.64 22.80
C PRO A 116 24.80 -5.13 22.97
N ALA A 117 25.33 -4.42 21.96
CA ALA A 117 25.44 -2.97 21.97
C ALA A 117 24.06 -2.29 21.90
N VAL A 118 23.07 -2.90 21.25
CA VAL A 118 21.69 -2.37 21.21
C VAL A 118 21.05 -2.47 22.58
N GLU A 119 21.14 -3.63 23.24
CA GLU A 119 20.64 -3.80 24.62
C GLU A 119 21.29 -2.78 25.57
N THR A 120 22.63 -2.68 25.52
CA THR A 120 23.41 -1.72 26.32
C THR A 120 22.98 -0.28 26.06
N HIS A 121 22.73 0.08 24.79
CA HIS A 121 22.28 1.41 24.41
C HIS A 121 20.89 1.73 24.99
N LEU A 122 19.94 0.80 24.86
CA LEU A 122 18.59 0.96 25.39
C LEU A 122 18.61 1.03 26.92
N GLU A 123 19.34 0.15 27.60
CA GLU A 123 19.54 0.25 29.05
C GLU A 123 20.04 1.63 29.44
N LYS A 124 21.17 2.07 28.85
CA LYS A 124 21.75 3.38 29.15
C LYS A 124 20.74 4.51 28.93
N LYS A 125 20.02 4.49 27.80
CA LYS A 125 19.01 5.48 27.44
C LYS A 125 17.90 5.57 28.50
N TYR A 126 17.32 4.45 28.90
CA TYR A 126 16.20 4.45 29.85
C TYR A 126 16.63 4.68 31.30
N HIS A 127 17.80 4.18 31.72
CA HIS A 127 18.36 4.56 33.02
C HIS A 127 18.64 6.07 33.09
N GLN A 128 19.14 6.67 32.01
CA GLN A 128 19.35 8.12 31.91
C GLN A 128 18.02 8.88 31.93
N LEU A 129 17.01 8.44 31.17
CA LEU A 129 15.67 9.04 31.17
C LEU A 129 15.07 9.10 32.58
N PHE A 130 15.08 7.98 33.32
CA PHE A 130 14.50 7.95 34.67
C PHE A 130 15.34 8.66 35.73
N THR A 131 16.65 8.78 35.51
CA THR A 131 17.52 9.61 36.35
C THR A 131 17.27 11.10 36.11
N TRP A 132 17.09 11.49 34.85
CA TRP A 132 16.81 12.86 34.43
C TRP A 132 15.39 13.29 34.83
N GLN A 133 14.41 12.38 34.77
CA GLN A 133 13.01 12.62 35.13
C GLN A 133 12.55 11.67 36.23
N PRO A 134 12.97 11.92 37.49
CA PRO A 134 12.56 11.08 38.61
C PRO A 134 11.06 11.16 38.90
N GLU A 135 10.36 12.17 38.40
CA GLU A 135 8.93 12.37 38.68
C GLU A 135 7.99 11.64 37.71
N LEU A 136 8.51 11.08 36.61
CA LEU A 136 7.69 10.29 35.69
C LEU A 136 7.07 9.08 36.40
N SER A 137 5.80 8.80 36.10
CA SER A 137 5.12 7.59 36.57
C SER A 137 5.46 6.36 35.72
N GLY A 138 5.91 6.58 34.48
CA GLY A 138 6.24 5.50 33.56
C GLY A 138 6.41 5.96 32.13
N ILE A 139 6.47 4.98 31.22
CA ILE A 139 6.57 5.20 29.77
C ILE A 139 5.47 4.43 29.03
N VAL A 140 5.09 4.96 27.87
CA VAL A 140 4.22 4.32 26.88
C VAL A 140 5.08 3.92 25.69
N LEU A 141 5.37 2.63 25.57
CA LEU A 141 6.17 2.06 24.49
C LEU A 141 5.37 2.06 23.18
N THR A 142 5.83 2.83 22.20
CA THR A 142 5.35 2.80 20.81
C THR A 142 6.40 2.15 19.92
N GLN A 143 6.00 1.09 19.21
CA GLN A 143 6.92 0.25 18.43
C GLN A 143 6.77 0.41 16.91
N TYR A 144 5.70 1.05 16.42
CA TYR A 144 5.44 1.21 14.97
C TYR A 144 5.94 2.56 14.44
N GLU A 145 5.67 3.65 15.15
CA GLU A 145 5.94 5.03 14.72
C GLU A 145 7.41 5.43 14.97
N THR A 146 8.33 4.62 14.47
CA THR A 146 9.77 4.74 14.71
C THR A 146 10.59 4.40 13.47
N ALA A 147 11.82 4.93 13.36
CA ALA A 147 12.75 4.63 12.27
C ALA A 147 13.11 3.13 12.16
N PHE A 148 13.06 2.40 13.28
CA PHE A 148 13.41 0.98 13.35
C PHE A 148 12.33 0.16 14.10
N PRO A 149 11.14 -0.07 13.51
CA PRO A 149 10.09 -0.84 14.16
C PRO A 149 10.57 -2.28 14.35
N VAL A 150 10.66 -2.77 15.60
CA VAL A 150 11.31 -4.06 15.92
C VAL A 150 10.71 -5.27 15.21
N PHE A 151 9.46 -5.17 14.75
CA PHE A 151 8.75 -6.22 14.01
C PHE A 151 8.62 -5.94 12.50
N GLN A 152 9.16 -4.83 11.99
CA GLN A 152 9.16 -4.46 10.56
C GLN A 152 10.57 -4.08 10.05
N ASN A 153 10.60 -3.25 9.01
CA ASN A 153 11.76 -2.90 8.17
C ASN A 153 12.96 -2.37 8.96
N ARG A 154 14.15 -2.41 8.32
CA ARG A 154 15.44 -1.91 8.81
C ARG A 154 15.96 -2.55 10.11
N VAL A 155 15.34 -3.62 10.61
CA VAL A 155 15.80 -4.38 11.78
C VAL A 155 16.18 -5.80 11.38
N GLU A 156 17.46 -6.14 11.54
CA GLU A 156 18.00 -7.50 11.38
C GLU A 156 17.97 -8.23 12.73
N SER A 157 17.52 -9.48 12.74
CA SER A 157 17.56 -10.34 13.93
C SER A 157 17.26 -11.80 13.56
N VAL A 158 17.91 -12.74 14.24
CA VAL A 158 17.64 -14.18 14.23
C VAL A 158 16.31 -14.53 14.91
N ARG A 159 15.73 -13.60 15.67
CA ARG A 159 14.43 -13.77 16.33
C ARG A 159 13.30 -13.57 15.33
N ASP A 160 12.25 -14.37 15.44
CA ASP A 160 10.98 -14.10 14.74
C ASP A 160 10.31 -12.81 15.28
N GLN A 161 9.37 -12.25 14.53
CA GLN A 161 8.73 -10.97 14.87
C GLN A 161 8.09 -10.99 16.29
N PRO A 162 7.34 -12.03 16.70
CA PRO A 162 6.83 -12.11 18.07
C PRO A 162 7.92 -12.15 19.15
N ALA A 163 9.04 -12.85 18.92
CA ALA A 163 10.16 -12.88 19.87
C ALA A 163 10.88 -11.54 19.97
N ARG A 164 11.00 -10.77 18.88
CA ARG A 164 11.54 -9.40 18.90
C ARG A 164 10.70 -8.49 19.80
N ILE A 165 9.38 -8.53 19.63
CA ILE A 165 8.41 -7.78 20.47
C ILE A 165 8.56 -8.22 21.94
N ALA A 166 8.56 -9.53 22.21
CA ALA A 166 8.68 -10.05 23.57
C ALA A 166 10.02 -9.69 24.25
N TRP A 167 11.12 -9.69 23.49
CA TRP A 167 12.44 -9.28 23.99
C TRP A 167 12.43 -7.82 24.43
N LEU A 168 11.94 -6.91 23.57
CA LEU A 168 11.90 -5.49 23.88
C LEU A 168 11.01 -5.21 25.11
N ILE A 169 9.84 -5.84 25.18
CA ILE A 169 8.95 -5.68 26.34
C ILE A 169 9.63 -6.16 27.63
N ARG A 170 10.32 -7.31 27.62
CA ARG A 170 11.02 -7.80 28.81
C ARG A 170 12.14 -6.87 29.26
N LEU A 171 12.91 -6.35 28.31
CA LEU A 171 14.00 -5.41 28.59
C LEU A 171 13.46 -4.16 29.30
N LEU A 172 12.45 -3.52 28.71
CA LEU A 172 11.90 -2.29 29.27
C LEU A 172 11.11 -2.54 30.55
N ALA A 173 10.40 -3.66 30.68
CA ALA A 173 9.67 -3.99 31.90
C ALA A 173 10.62 -4.15 33.08
N ARG A 174 11.76 -4.82 32.86
CA ARG A 174 12.83 -4.92 33.86
C ARG A 174 13.37 -3.54 34.25
N ILE A 175 13.75 -2.70 33.29
CA ILE A 175 14.30 -1.36 33.58
C ILE A 175 13.27 -0.50 34.32
N CYS A 176 12.01 -0.49 33.87
CA CYS A 176 10.93 0.22 34.55
C CYS A 176 10.78 -0.24 36.00
N ARG A 177 10.80 -1.56 36.26
CA ARG A 177 10.73 -2.12 37.62
C ARG A 177 11.91 -1.71 38.49
N GLU A 178 13.13 -1.67 37.93
CA GLU A 178 14.34 -1.24 38.66
C GLU A 178 14.25 0.23 39.14
N HIS A 179 13.48 1.08 38.44
CA HIS A 179 13.24 2.48 38.80
C HIS A 179 11.89 2.74 39.49
N ASP A 180 11.10 1.71 39.79
CA ASP A 180 9.72 1.86 40.28
C ASP A 180 8.85 2.71 39.33
N ARG A 181 8.84 2.31 38.06
CA ARG A 181 8.12 2.96 36.96
C ARG A 181 7.18 1.97 36.28
N GLN A 182 6.10 2.48 35.70
CA GLN A 182 5.17 1.68 34.92
C GLN A 182 5.62 1.55 33.46
N LEU A 183 5.45 0.35 32.89
CA LEU A 183 5.52 0.14 31.45
C LEU A 183 4.11 -0.08 30.90
N ILE A 184 3.73 0.78 29.94
CA ILE A 184 2.53 0.61 29.12
C ILE A 184 2.98 0.25 27.70
N VAL A 185 2.52 -0.87 27.15
CA VAL A 185 2.90 -1.35 25.81
C VAL A 185 1.76 -1.11 24.82
N ARG A 186 1.97 -0.20 23.87
CA ARG A 186 0.96 0.15 22.85
C ARG A 186 1.01 -0.81 21.66
N THR A 187 -0.14 -1.37 21.26
CA THR A 187 -0.26 -2.38 20.18
C THR A 187 -0.76 -1.80 18.86
N PHE A 188 -0.12 -0.76 18.36
CA PHE A 188 -0.52 -0.13 17.09
C PHE A 188 0.08 -0.86 15.88
N ALA A 189 -0.80 -1.27 14.95
CA ALA A 189 -0.45 -2.00 13.74
C ALA A 189 -1.47 -1.73 12.63
N TYR A 190 -1.07 -1.95 11.37
CA TYR A 190 -1.88 -1.64 10.18
C TYR A 190 -2.49 -2.92 9.60
N ARG A 191 -1.84 -4.07 9.82
CA ARG A 191 -2.19 -5.35 9.21
C ARG A 191 -2.68 -6.36 10.25
N ALA A 192 -3.63 -7.20 9.87
CA ALA A 192 -4.11 -8.28 10.74
C ALA A 192 -2.98 -9.21 11.21
N GLU A 193 -2.04 -9.54 10.33
CA GLU A 193 -0.84 -10.33 10.67
C GLU A 193 0.05 -9.67 11.73
N GLU A 194 0.22 -8.35 11.68
CA GLU A 194 1.01 -7.62 12.68
C GLU A 194 0.34 -7.67 14.06
N TYR A 195 -1.00 -7.61 14.10
CA TYR A 195 -1.75 -7.84 15.33
C TYR A 195 -1.52 -9.25 15.89
N GLU A 196 -1.40 -10.27 15.04
CA GLU A 196 -1.01 -11.62 15.48
C GLU A 196 0.38 -11.61 16.14
N TRP A 197 1.36 -10.92 15.54
CA TRP A 197 2.70 -10.82 16.12
C TRP A 197 2.70 -10.10 17.48
N PHE A 198 1.90 -9.04 17.63
CA PHE A 198 1.73 -8.36 18.92
C PHE A 198 1.12 -9.28 19.97
N ILE A 199 0.02 -9.96 19.65
CA ILE A 199 -0.69 -10.87 20.56
C ILE A 199 0.24 -11.99 21.01
N GLU A 200 0.92 -12.62 20.05
CA GLU A 200 1.87 -13.69 20.36
C GLU A 200 3.07 -13.18 21.16
N GLY A 201 3.64 -12.03 20.79
CA GLY A 201 4.74 -11.41 21.50
C GLY A 201 4.39 -11.09 22.95
N ILE A 202 3.22 -10.50 23.20
CA ILE A 202 2.69 -10.22 24.54
C ILE A 202 2.56 -11.50 25.36
N ASN A 203 1.97 -12.55 24.77
CA ASN A 203 1.79 -13.83 25.44
C ASN A 203 3.12 -14.54 25.75
N ARG A 204 4.15 -14.35 24.91
CA ARG A 204 5.49 -14.89 25.14
C ARG A 204 6.21 -14.22 26.32
N VAL A 205 5.87 -12.99 26.72
CA VAL A 205 6.59 -12.27 27.79
C VAL A 205 6.56 -13.03 29.13
N GLY A 206 5.48 -13.77 29.43
CA GLY A 206 5.33 -14.53 30.67
C GLY A 206 4.68 -13.70 31.79
N GLU A 207 5.21 -13.78 33.02
CA GLU A 207 4.63 -13.14 34.21
C GLU A 207 5.15 -11.71 34.48
N GLU A 208 6.16 -11.26 33.73
CA GLU A 208 6.76 -9.93 33.89
C GLU A 208 5.69 -8.80 33.80
N PRO A 209 5.55 -7.92 34.81
CA PRO A 209 4.45 -6.95 34.88
C PRO A 209 4.58 -5.82 33.85
N PHE A 210 3.52 -5.61 33.08
CA PHE A 210 3.29 -4.43 32.24
C PHE A 210 1.80 -4.36 31.88
N THR A 211 1.33 -3.17 31.49
CA THR A 211 -0.05 -2.94 31.04
C THR A 211 -0.08 -2.84 29.51
N VAL A 212 -1.02 -3.51 28.86
CA VAL A 212 -1.23 -3.36 27.41
C VAL A 212 -2.06 -2.11 27.14
N MET A 213 -1.79 -1.38 26.07
CA MET A 213 -2.65 -0.32 25.56
C MET A 213 -3.04 -0.62 24.12
N CYS A 214 -4.34 -0.66 23.85
CA CYS A 214 -4.85 -0.87 22.49
C CYS A 214 -5.98 0.11 22.18
N LYS A 215 -6.07 0.52 20.92
CA LYS A 215 -7.19 1.31 20.40
C LYS A 215 -8.51 0.55 20.53
N VAL A 216 -9.63 1.27 20.58
CA VAL A 216 -10.98 0.68 20.63
C VAL A 216 -11.32 -0.21 19.42
N VAL A 217 -10.74 0.09 18.26
CA VAL A 217 -10.82 -0.67 17.01
C VAL A 217 -9.40 -1.04 16.56
N PRO A 218 -9.18 -2.08 15.74
CA PRO A 218 -7.90 -2.25 15.11
C PRO A 218 -7.68 -1.11 14.11
N TRP A 219 -6.46 -0.99 13.63
CA TRP A 219 -6.06 0.06 12.72
C TRP A 219 -6.11 1.47 13.37
N ASP A 220 -6.71 2.47 12.72
CA ASP A 220 -6.60 3.89 13.12
C ASP A 220 -7.94 4.59 13.36
N PHE A 221 -8.69 4.08 14.34
CA PHE A 221 -9.95 4.69 14.84
C PHE A 221 -11.08 4.83 13.80
N PHE A 222 -11.07 4.00 12.75
CA PHE A 222 -12.13 4.06 11.74
C PHE A 222 -13.47 3.58 12.33
N PRO A 223 -14.55 4.33 12.10
CA PRO A 223 -15.79 4.22 12.87
C PRO A 223 -16.48 2.85 12.78
N ASP A 224 -16.35 2.17 11.64
CA ASP A 224 -17.06 0.92 11.34
C ASP A 224 -16.14 -0.31 11.25
N PHE A 225 -14.92 -0.18 11.79
CA PHE A 225 -14.04 -1.32 12.02
C PHE A 225 -14.56 -2.17 13.19
N PRO A 226 -14.30 -3.50 13.20
CA PRO A 226 -14.67 -4.33 14.34
C PRO A 226 -13.92 -3.91 15.61
N HIS A 227 -14.31 -4.44 16.76
CA HIS A 227 -13.54 -4.22 17.98
C HIS A 227 -12.10 -4.74 17.83
N ASN A 228 -11.17 -4.07 18.50
CA ASN A 228 -9.76 -4.49 18.49
C ASN A 228 -9.64 -5.94 18.99
N PRO A 229 -8.92 -6.84 18.28
CA PRO A 229 -8.85 -8.25 18.65
C PRO A 229 -7.93 -8.53 19.85
N VAL A 230 -7.08 -7.58 20.25
CA VAL A 230 -6.07 -7.77 21.31
C VAL A 230 -6.67 -8.12 22.67
N PRO A 231 -7.66 -7.40 23.23
CA PRO A 231 -8.21 -7.67 24.56
C PRO A 231 -8.70 -9.09 24.79
N ALA A 232 -9.26 -9.72 23.75
CA ALA A 232 -9.80 -11.08 23.85
C ALA A 232 -8.72 -12.17 23.85
N ARG A 233 -7.46 -11.84 23.52
CA ARG A 233 -6.43 -12.82 23.14
C ARG A 233 -5.11 -12.71 23.91
N ILE A 234 -5.03 -11.80 24.88
CA ILE A 234 -3.85 -11.59 25.76
C ILE A 234 -4.00 -12.22 27.15
N GLY A 235 -4.96 -13.16 27.32
CA GLY A 235 -5.19 -13.85 28.59
C GLY A 235 -5.64 -12.92 29.71
N ARG A 236 -5.02 -13.03 30.90
CA ARG A 236 -5.34 -12.22 32.09
C ARG A 236 -4.56 -10.91 32.19
N ARG A 237 -3.85 -10.51 31.14
CA ARG A 237 -3.07 -9.26 31.10
C ARG A 237 -4.00 -8.06 31.28
N GLU A 238 -3.62 -7.16 32.17
CA GLU A 238 -4.30 -5.88 32.32
C GLU A 238 -4.08 -5.02 31.09
N PHE A 239 -5.12 -4.29 30.69
CA PHE A 239 -5.00 -3.34 29.58
C PHE A 239 -5.80 -2.06 29.80
N ILE A 240 -5.38 -1.00 29.11
CA ILE A 240 -6.12 0.25 28.96
C ILE A 240 -6.58 0.42 27.51
N GLN A 241 -7.79 0.95 27.33
CA GLN A 241 -8.29 1.32 26.00
C GLN A 241 -7.82 2.71 25.60
N GLU A 242 -7.40 2.87 24.35
CA GLU A 242 -7.11 4.16 23.73
C GLU A 242 -8.31 4.62 22.89
N HIS A 243 -8.82 5.82 23.17
CA HIS A 243 -9.96 6.45 22.49
C HIS A 243 -9.53 7.73 21.77
N ASP A 244 -10.05 7.97 20.56
CA ASP A 244 -9.90 9.24 19.86
C ASP A 244 -11.17 10.09 20.01
N LEU A 245 -11.20 10.94 21.03
CA LEU A 245 -12.39 11.72 21.37
C LEU A 245 -12.53 12.95 20.46
N ALA A 246 -11.39 13.52 20.04
CA ALA A 246 -11.35 14.67 19.15
C ALA A 246 -11.65 14.31 17.67
N GLY A 247 -11.50 13.04 17.29
CA GLY A 247 -12.00 12.48 16.03
C GLY A 247 -11.15 12.85 14.81
N GLU A 248 -9.94 12.30 14.70
CA GLU A 248 -9.01 12.51 13.57
C GLU A 248 -9.65 12.29 12.20
N TYR A 249 -10.42 11.21 12.07
CA TYR A 249 -11.15 10.83 10.85
C TYR A 249 -12.63 11.19 10.90
N LEU A 250 -13.05 11.93 11.93
CA LEU A 250 -14.43 12.34 12.20
C LEU A 250 -14.52 13.87 12.34
N GLY A 251 -13.71 14.60 11.58
CA GLY A 251 -13.82 16.05 11.46
C GLY A 251 -13.03 16.87 12.50
N GLN A 252 -12.18 16.23 13.31
CA GLN A 252 -11.22 16.86 14.22
C GLN A 252 -11.81 17.90 15.18
N SER A 253 -13.06 17.68 15.63
CA SER A 253 -13.84 18.64 16.44
C SER A 253 -14.05 20.02 15.79
N ARG A 254 -13.67 20.20 14.51
CA ARG A 254 -14.00 21.39 13.70
C ARG A 254 -15.44 21.34 13.18
N ILE A 255 -15.99 20.14 13.09
CA ILE A 255 -17.42 19.88 12.91
C ILE A 255 -17.92 18.99 14.07
N PRO A 256 -19.21 19.08 14.44
CA PRO A 256 -19.77 18.24 15.49
C PRO A 256 -19.72 16.76 15.10
N ALA A 257 -19.17 15.93 15.98
CA ALA A 257 -19.15 14.47 15.87
C ALA A 257 -19.40 13.86 17.25
N CYS A 258 -20.63 14.03 17.75
CA CYS A 258 -21.04 13.55 19.07
C CYS A 258 -21.35 12.05 19.01
N MET A 259 -20.76 11.28 19.92
CA MET A 259 -20.80 9.82 19.96
C MET A 259 -20.91 9.19 21.38
N PRO A 260 -21.67 9.73 22.35
CA PRO A 260 -21.78 9.10 23.68
C PRO A 260 -22.17 7.61 23.63
N ASP A 261 -23.09 7.22 22.75
CA ASP A 261 -23.55 5.84 22.61
C ASP A 261 -22.44 4.90 22.09
N ARG A 262 -21.62 5.34 21.13
CA ARG A 262 -20.48 4.54 20.63
C ARG A 262 -19.41 4.38 21.71
N ILE A 263 -19.11 5.45 22.46
CA ILE A 263 -18.14 5.40 23.57
C ILE A 263 -18.61 4.42 24.64
N LYS A 264 -19.91 4.43 24.98
CA LYS A 264 -20.51 3.47 25.91
C LYS A 264 -20.32 2.04 25.43
N ALA A 265 -20.65 1.75 24.17
CA ALA A 265 -20.48 0.42 23.59
C ALA A 265 -19.01 -0.06 23.59
N TRP A 266 -18.06 0.81 23.25
CA TRP A 266 -16.63 0.48 23.30
C TRP A 266 -16.14 0.20 24.72
N MET A 267 -16.57 1.00 25.69
CA MET A 267 -16.21 0.79 27.10
C MET A 267 -16.83 -0.49 27.66
N GLU A 268 -18.08 -0.80 27.31
CA GLU A 268 -18.73 -2.04 27.72
C GLU A 268 -18.04 -3.27 27.14
N HIS A 269 -17.70 -3.24 25.85
CA HIS A 269 -16.93 -4.31 25.22
C HIS A 269 -15.57 -4.51 25.91
N GLY A 270 -14.84 -3.42 26.20
CA GLY A 270 -13.58 -3.49 26.94
C GLY A 270 -13.72 -4.09 28.33
N ALA A 271 -14.76 -3.68 29.05
CA ALA A 271 -15.03 -4.10 30.41
C ALA A 271 -15.45 -5.56 30.57
N GLN A 272 -15.67 -6.29 29.47
CA GLN A 272 -15.84 -7.76 29.46
C GLN A 272 -14.52 -8.50 29.69
N TYR A 273 -13.39 -7.83 29.51
CA TYR A 273 -12.04 -8.36 29.66
C TYR A 273 -11.35 -7.71 30.88
N HIS A 274 -10.03 -7.90 31.02
CA HIS A 274 -9.22 -7.35 32.13
C HIS A 274 -8.85 -5.87 31.94
N MET A 275 -9.84 -5.04 31.60
CA MET A 275 -9.64 -3.60 31.41
C MET A 275 -9.49 -2.91 32.76
N VAL A 276 -8.38 -2.18 32.95
CA VAL A 276 -8.12 -1.39 34.18
C VAL A 276 -8.42 0.09 34.01
N GLY A 277 -8.67 0.53 32.78
CA GLY A 277 -9.08 1.89 32.47
C GLY A 277 -8.92 2.28 31.01
N ALA A 278 -8.87 3.57 30.74
CA ALA A 278 -8.74 4.10 29.38
C ALA A 278 -8.01 5.44 29.33
N VAL A 279 -7.52 5.79 28.14
CA VAL A 279 -6.93 7.10 27.81
C VAL A 279 -7.66 7.70 26.60
N GLY A 280 -8.03 8.98 26.70
CA GLY A 280 -8.69 9.72 25.62
C GLY A 280 -7.80 10.78 24.98
N ARG A 281 -7.71 10.81 23.65
CA ARG A 281 -7.09 11.92 22.91
C ARG A 281 -8.07 13.10 22.84
N ILE A 282 -7.72 14.22 23.44
CA ILE A 282 -8.58 15.42 23.56
C ILE A 282 -8.24 16.53 22.54
N SER A 283 -7.14 16.35 21.80
CA SER A 283 -6.66 17.26 20.76
C SER A 283 -6.24 16.46 19.52
N ARG A 284 -6.33 17.07 18.33
CA ARG A 284 -5.73 16.58 17.08
C ARG A 284 -5.14 17.73 16.29
N TYR A 285 -3.84 17.65 16.01
CA TYR A 285 -3.08 18.77 15.45
C TYR A 285 -3.37 20.05 16.28
N ARG A 286 -3.78 21.15 15.64
CA ARG A 286 -4.09 22.41 16.35
C ARG A 286 -5.53 22.50 16.88
N ASN A 287 -6.32 21.43 16.80
CA ASN A 287 -7.74 21.44 17.20
C ASN A 287 -7.94 20.76 18.55
N SER A 288 -8.75 21.37 19.41
CA SER A 288 -9.13 20.84 20.72
C SER A 288 -10.62 20.50 20.75
N ILE A 289 -10.98 19.45 21.50
CA ILE A 289 -12.37 19.07 21.73
C ILE A 289 -13.09 20.04 22.70
N VAL A 290 -12.33 20.72 23.56
CA VAL A 290 -12.84 21.59 24.63
C VAL A 290 -13.52 22.82 24.02
N GLY A 291 -14.69 23.18 24.53
CA GLY A 291 -15.47 24.31 24.03
C GLY A 291 -16.21 24.03 22.72
N THR A 292 -16.17 22.79 22.24
CA THR A 292 -16.91 22.33 21.06
C THR A 292 -18.09 21.44 21.46
N PRO A 293 -19.09 21.21 20.58
CA PRO A 293 -20.19 20.29 20.83
C PRO A 293 -19.70 18.85 21.03
N SER A 294 -18.58 18.49 20.40
CA SER A 294 -17.94 17.18 20.59
C SER A 294 -17.40 16.99 22.01
N GLU A 295 -17.32 18.03 22.86
CA GLU A 295 -16.94 17.90 24.27
C GLU A 295 -17.86 16.94 25.05
N VAL A 296 -19.09 16.70 24.56
CA VAL A 296 -19.94 15.64 25.12
C VAL A 296 -19.28 14.25 25.07
N ASN A 297 -18.38 13.99 24.11
CA ASN A 297 -17.58 12.77 24.06
C ASN A 297 -16.61 12.68 25.23
N LEU A 298 -15.99 13.79 25.61
CA LEU A 298 -15.12 13.88 26.78
C LEU A 298 -15.91 13.65 28.08
N ALA A 299 -17.10 14.26 28.18
CA ALA A 299 -18.01 14.05 29.30
C ALA A 299 -18.49 12.59 29.39
N ALA A 300 -18.85 11.97 28.27
CA ALA A 300 -19.22 10.56 28.19
C ALA A 300 -18.07 9.66 28.66
N PHE A 301 -16.88 9.87 28.09
CA PHE A 301 -15.67 9.12 28.43
C PHE A 301 -15.34 9.20 29.92
N SER A 302 -15.34 10.41 30.50
CA SER A 302 -15.13 10.61 31.94
C SER A 302 -16.22 9.91 32.76
N ARG A 303 -17.50 10.09 32.39
CA ARG A 303 -18.61 9.55 33.17
C ARG A 303 -18.57 8.03 33.25
N PHE A 304 -18.37 7.36 32.11
CA PHE A 304 -18.34 5.90 32.05
C PHE A 304 -17.08 5.30 32.68
N LEU A 305 -16.00 6.07 32.80
CA LEU A 305 -14.81 5.69 33.57
C LEU A 305 -15.04 5.70 35.08
N SER A 306 -15.84 6.66 35.57
CA SER A 306 -16.14 6.80 37.00
C SER A 306 -17.37 6.00 37.45
N ASP A 307 -18.34 5.79 36.56
CA ASP A 307 -19.60 5.10 36.82
C ASP A 307 -20.02 4.24 35.63
N ARG A 308 -19.76 2.94 35.72
CA ARG A 308 -20.08 1.96 34.66
C ARG A 308 -21.58 1.81 34.40
N GLY A 309 -22.42 2.16 35.38
CA GLY A 309 -23.88 2.07 35.28
C GLY A 309 -24.52 3.26 34.56
N ALA A 310 -23.78 4.36 34.39
CA ALA A 310 -24.27 5.56 33.75
C ALA A 310 -24.70 5.32 32.30
N THR A 311 -25.72 6.06 31.87
CA THR A 311 -26.33 5.98 30.54
C THR A 311 -25.94 7.17 29.66
N PRO A 312 -25.92 7.03 28.32
CA PRO A 312 -25.75 8.16 27.41
C PRO A 312 -26.75 9.31 27.65
N GLN A 313 -27.99 9.00 28.04
CA GLN A 313 -29.03 9.99 28.32
C GLN A 313 -28.68 10.85 29.55
N GLU A 314 -28.10 10.26 30.60
CA GLU A 314 -27.61 11.01 31.76
C GLU A 314 -26.44 11.91 31.39
N VAL A 315 -25.52 11.44 30.54
CA VAL A 315 -24.42 12.27 30.03
C VAL A 315 -24.96 13.48 29.27
N TRP A 316 -25.89 13.27 28.32
CA TRP A 316 -26.50 14.37 27.58
C TRP A 316 -27.16 15.39 28.49
N ARG A 317 -27.95 14.92 29.47
CA ARG A 317 -28.63 15.78 30.45
C ARG A 317 -27.63 16.61 31.26
N ASP A 318 -26.60 15.97 31.81
CA ASP A 318 -25.70 16.60 32.77
C ASP A 318 -24.71 17.55 32.06
N TRP A 319 -24.11 17.11 30.94
CA TRP A 319 -23.20 17.93 30.14
C TRP A 319 -23.89 19.14 29.53
N SER A 320 -25.05 18.95 28.86
CA SER A 320 -25.74 20.07 28.21
C SER A 320 -26.18 21.13 29.20
N ARG A 321 -26.67 20.72 30.38
CA ARG A 321 -27.04 21.63 31.45
C ARG A 321 -25.82 22.39 31.99
N ALA A 322 -24.67 21.73 32.15
CA ALA A 322 -23.45 22.37 32.62
C ALA A 322 -22.88 23.35 31.59
N ARG A 323 -22.87 22.99 30.30
CA ARG A 323 -22.26 23.77 29.23
C ARG A 323 -23.12 24.93 28.75
N TYR A 324 -24.44 24.74 28.68
CA TYR A 324 -25.38 25.66 28.03
C TYR A 324 -26.54 26.10 28.93
N GLY A 325 -26.63 25.61 30.16
CA GLY A 325 -27.70 25.91 31.10
C GLY A 325 -28.99 25.09 30.89
N ALA A 326 -30.00 25.35 31.72
CA ALA A 326 -31.26 24.58 31.73
C ALA A 326 -32.05 24.67 30.40
N GLY A 327 -31.85 25.73 29.62
CA GLY A 327 -32.49 25.91 28.32
C GLY A 327 -32.11 24.86 27.27
N ALA A 328 -30.98 24.16 27.46
CA ALA A 328 -30.46 23.13 26.56
C ALA A 328 -31.07 21.74 26.72
N ALA A 329 -32.06 21.56 27.60
CA ALA A 329 -32.77 20.28 27.71
C ALA A 329 -33.33 19.84 26.35
N GLY A 330 -32.95 18.64 25.91
CA GLY A 330 -33.33 18.06 24.62
C GLY A 330 -32.36 18.33 23.46
N ILE A 331 -31.21 18.99 23.70
CA ILE A 331 -30.23 19.36 22.66
C ILE A 331 -29.63 18.13 21.94
N GLU A 332 -29.72 16.95 22.55
CA GLU A 332 -29.33 15.68 21.92
C GLU A 332 -30.11 15.39 20.62
N LYS A 333 -31.28 16.00 20.41
CA LYS A 333 -32.00 15.92 19.13
C LYS A 333 -31.27 16.60 17.98
N ALA A 334 -30.51 17.67 18.28
CA ALA A 334 -29.72 18.40 17.29
C ALA A 334 -28.28 17.88 17.19
N LEU A 335 -27.71 17.35 18.28
CA LEU A 335 -26.30 16.96 18.32
C LEU A 335 -26.07 15.44 18.30
N GLY A 336 -27.00 14.65 18.83
CA GLY A 336 -26.87 13.19 18.95
C GLY A 336 -26.56 12.47 17.64
N PRO A 337 -27.23 12.78 16.52
CA PRO A 337 -26.96 12.10 15.24
C PRO A 337 -25.61 12.44 14.60
N THR A 338 -24.90 13.47 15.07
CA THR A 338 -23.79 14.09 14.33
C THR A 338 -22.60 13.15 14.11
N GLY A 339 -22.28 12.26 15.06
CA GLY A 339 -21.21 11.28 14.88
C GLY A 339 -21.46 10.31 13.72
N ASP A 340 -22.67 9.76 13.61
CA ASP A 340 -23.05 8.84 12.53
C ASP A 340 -23.14 9.57 11.19
N ILE A 341 -23.62 10.82 11.18
CA ILE A 341 -23.65 11.66 9.98
C ILE A 341 -22.23 11.85 9.44
N VAL A 342 -21.26 12.17 10.30
CA VAL A 342 -19.87 12.38 9.87
C VAL A 342 -19.25 11.08 9.35
N ALA A 343 -19.48 9.95 10.03
CA ALA A 343 -19.02 8.65 9.57
C ALA A 343 -19.57 8.33 8.17
N GLU A 344 -20.89 8.47 7.95
CA GLU A 344 -21.51 8.24 6.65
C GLU A 344 -21.15 9.28 5.59
N ALA A 345 -20.79 10.51 5.97
CA ALA A 345 -20.31 11.52 5.02
C ALA A 345 -18.90 11.19 4.53
N LEU A 346 -17.98 10.86 5.45
CA LEU A 346 -16.55 10.68 5.17
C LEU A 346 -16.13 9.25 4.79
N PHE A 347 -16.97 8.24 5.05
CA PHE A 347 -16.74 6.82 4.70
C PHE A 347 -17.83 6.29 3.77
N ALA A 348 -17.57 5.26 2.96
CA ALA A 348 -18.55 4.69 2.03
C ALA A 348 -18.93 3.29 2.48
N ARG A 349 -20.17 3.09 2.93
CA ARG A 349 -20.64 1.81 3.50
C ARG A 349 -19.71 1.28 4.62
N GLY A 350 -19.17 2.19 5.41
CA GLY A 350 -18.19 1.93 6.48
C GLY A 350 -16.79 1.52 6.02
N PHE A 351 -16.48 1.66 4.73
CA PHE A 351 -15.12 1.52 4.21
C PHE A 351 -14.47 2.88 4.05
N TYR A 352 -13.16 2.89 4.25
CA TYR A 352 -12.33 4.00 3.81
C TYR A 352 -12.49 4.19 2.30
N PHE A 353 -12.92 5.38 1.88
CA PHE A 353 -12.86 5.82 0.48
C PHE A 353 -12.39 7.27 0.53
N LEU A 354 -11.16 7.58 0.14
CA LEU A 354 -10.66 8.96 0.06
C LEU A 354 -10.40 9.75 1.38
N ASN A 355 -10.78 9.28 2.57
CA ASN A 355 -10.63 10.08 3.81
C ASN A 355 -9.19 10.28 4.32
N ASN A 356 -8.53 11.41 3.99
CA ASN A 356 -7.19 11.71 4.50
C ASN A 356 -7.22 12.51 5.81
N HIS A 357 -7.41 11.85 6.96
CA HIS A 357 -7.48 12.53 8.28
C HIS A 357 -8.55 13.64 8.31
N SER A 358 -9.72 13.36 7.73
CA SER A 358 -10.80 14.32 7.50
C SER A 358 -10.47 15.43 6.49
N ARG A 359 -9.48 15.26 5.61
CA ARG A 359 -9.25 16.16 4.47
C ARG A 359 -9.69 15.52 3.16
N VAL A 360 -9.98 16.37 2.18
CA VAL A 360 -10.11 15.95 0.79
C VAL A 360 -8.74 15.43 0.34
N PRO A 361 -8.65 14.23 -0.25
CA PRO A 361 -7.35 13.65 -0.57
C PRO A 361 -6.84 14.06 -1.95
N SER A 362 -5.62 13.63 -2.27
CA SER A 362 -5.09 13.54 -3.63
C SER A 362 -5.44 12.21 -4.31
N LEU A 363 -5.26 12.14 -5.64
CA LEU A 363 -5.45 10.92 -6.44
C LEU A 363 -4.64 9.71 -5.94
N GLY A 364 -3.48 9.88 -5.31
CA GLY A 364 -2.72 8.76 -4.70
C GLY A 364 -3.46 7.98 -3.58
N TYR A 365 -4.59 8.49 -3.10
CA TYR A 365 -5.48 7.80 -2.15
C TYR A 365 -6.69 7.13 -2.82
N ILE A 366 -6.86 7.29 -4.14
CA ILE A 366 -8.09 6.94 -4.87
C ILE A 366 -8.47 5.46 -4.76
N ASP A 367 -7.49 4.58 -4.54
CA ASP A 367 -7.69 3.12 -4.56
C ASP A 367 -7.31 2.40 -3.25
N ARG A 368 -7.27 3.12 -2.12
CA ARG A 368 -6.86 2.52 -0.84
C ARG A 368 -7.96 1.72 -0.10
N ILE A 369 -9.14 1.53 -0.71
CA ILE A 369 -10.24 0.71 -0.14
C ILE A 369 -9.74 -0.69 0.26
N ALA A 370 -8.91 -1.32 -0.58
CA ALA A 370 -8.35 -2.65 -0.31
C ALA A 370 -7.31 -2.65 0.80
N TYR A 371 -6.50 -1.60 0.88
CA TYR A 371 -5.41 -1.48 1.83
C TYR A 371 -5.92 -1.14 3.24
N TYR A 372 -6.95 -0.30 3.32
CA TYR A 372 -7.61 0.13 4.55
C TYR A 372 -8.94 -0.61 4.77
N SER A 373 -9.00 -1.86 4.34
CA SER A 373 -10.24 -2.64 4.37
C SER A 373 -10.50 -3.21 5.77
N PRO A 374 -11.69 -2.98 6.36
CA PRO A 374 -12.13 -3.73 7.55
C PRO A 374 -12.20 -5.24 7.27
N ALA A 375 -12.25 -5.67 6.00
CA ALA A 375 -12.29 -7.09 5.64
C ALA A 375 -11.01 -7.86 6.00
N GLN A 376 -9.92 -7.16 6.35
CA GLN A 376 -8.73 -7.76 6.95
C GLN A 376 -9.00 -8.34 8.35
N PHE A 377 -9.96 -7.75 9.06
CA PHE A 377 -10.34 -8.13 10.43
C PHE A 377 -11.72 -8.82 10.48
N ASP A 378 -12.57 -8.57 9.47
CA ASP A 378 -13.88 -9.19 9.31
C ASP A 378 -14.08 -9.70 7.86
N PRO A 379 -13.69 -10.96 7.57
CA PRO A 379 -13.78 -11.52 6.22
C PRO A 379 -15.19 -11.49 5.61
N SER A 380 -16.26 -11.38 6.41
CA SER A 380 -17.64 -11.29 5.91
C SER A 380 -17.88 -10.03 5.06
N ARG A 381 -17.10 -8.97 5.32
CA ARG A 381 -17.15 -7.68 4.60
C ARG A 381 -16.44 -7.71 3.26
N LYS A 382 -15.79 -8.83 2.87
CA LYS A 382 -15.02 -8.91 1.62
C LYS A 382 -15.85 -8.64 0.37
N ARG A 383 -17.13 -9.04 0.37
CA ARG A 383 -18.05 -8.77 -0.74
C ARG A 383 -18.31 -7.28 -0.92
N ASP A 384 -18.45 -6.54 0.17
CA ASP A 384 -18.65 -5.08 0.11
C ASP A 384 -17.38 -4.34 -0.32
N GLU A 385 -16.20 -4.80 0.14
CA GLU A 385 -14.92 -4.28 -0.36
C GLU A 385 -14.84 -4.38 -1.88
N LEU A 386 -15.12 -5.57 -2.43
CA LEU A 386 -15.08 -5.80 -3.87
C LEU A 386 -16.13 -4.94 -4.60
N ALA A 387 -17.33 -4.83 -4.06
CA ALA A 387 -18.40 -4.01 -4.63
C ALA A 387 -18.00 -2.53 -4.72
N LEU A 388 -17.34 -1.97 -3.69
CA LEU A 388 -16.87 -0.58 -3.72
C LEU A 388 -15.66 -0.38 -4.63
N ARG A 389 -14.82 -1.40 -4.80
CA ARG A 389 -13.68 -1.36 -5.72
C ARG A 389 -14.10 -1.44 -7.18
N TYR A 390 -15.12 -2.23 -7.48
CA TYR A 390 -15.72 -2.36 -8.83
C TYR A 390 -17.21 -2.01 -8.78
N PRO A 391 -17.53 -0.72 -8.59
CA PRO A 391 -18.90 -0.28 -8.41
C PRO A 391 -19.71 -0.51 -9.69
N ASP A 392 -20.84 -1.18 -9.56
CA ASP A 392 -21.90 -1.13 -10.56
C ASP A 392 -22.87 0.05 -10.25
N GLU A 393 -23.89 0.22 -11.08
CA GLU A 393 -24.91 1.26 -10.86
C GLU A 393 -25.64 1.10 -9.52
N LYS A 394 -25.86 -0.13 -9.05
CA LYS A 394 -26.53 -0.38 -7.78
C LYS A 394 -25.67 0.09 -6.62
N VAL A 395 -24.38 -0.28 -6.62
CA VAL A 395 -23.42 0.15 -5.59
C VAL A 395 -23.28 1.66 -5.58
N GLN A 396 -23.13 2.30 -6.75
CA GLN A 396 -23.05 3.76 -6.82
C GLN A 396 -24.30 4.42 -6.23
N ARG A 397 -25.50 3.94 -6.58
CA ARG A 397 -26.75 4.46 -6.01
C ARG A 397 -26.84 4.26 -4.49
N GLN A 398 -26.38 3.13 -3.98
CA GLN A 398 -26.34 2.88 -2.54
C GLN A 398 -25.42 3.85 -1.81
N VAL A 399 -24.22 4.11 -2.35
CA VAL A 399 -23.31 5.09 -1.75
C VAL A 399 -23.90 6.49 -1.82
N LEU A 400 -24.45 6.90 -2.96
CA LEU A 400 -25.06 8.24 -3.07
C LEU A 400 -26.27 8.40 -2.15
N ALA A 401 -27.10 7.36 -1.98
CA ALA A 401 -28.22 7.38 -1.04
C ALA A 401 -27.75 7.50 0.42
N GLU A 402 -26.64 6.87 0.80
CA GLU A 402 -25.99 7.05 2.11
C GLU A 402 -25.56 8.52 2.30
N LYS A 403 -24.92 9.13 1.28
CA LYS A 403 -24.51 10.55 1.34
C LYS A 403 -25.70 11.50 1.43
N ASP A 404 -26.72 11.27 0.63
CA ASP A 404 -27.95 12.07 0.62
C ASP A 404 -28.69 11.93 1.97
N GLY A 405 -28.69 10.73 2.56
CA GLY A 405 -29.22 10.46 3.90
C GLY A 405 -28.46 11.18 5.00
N ALA A 406 -27.12 11.20 4.95
CA ALA A 406 -26.29 11.96 5.88
C ALA A 406 -26.57 13.47 5.77
N LEU A 407 -26.67 14.01 4.54
CA LEU A 407 -27.01 15.40 4.30
C LEU A 407 -28.38 15.78 4.87
N ALA A 408 -29.42 14.97 4.59
CA ALA A 408 -30.77 15.23 5.09
C ALA A 408 -30.82 15.23 6.63
N ARG A 409 -30.11 14.31 7.27
CA ARG A 409 -30.00 14.28 8.74
C ARG A 409 -29.20 15.47 9.28
N ALA A 410 -28.15 15.94 8.59
CA ALA A 410 -27.41 17.14 8.97
C ALA A 410 -28.30 18.40 8.91
N GLU A 411 -29.10 18.53 7.85
CA GLU A 411 -30.07 19.62 7.71
C GLU A 411 -31.15 19.54 8.80
N GLY A 412 -31.61 18.32 9.14
CA GLY A 412 -32.50 18.07 10.26
C GLY A 412 -31.90 18.46 11.62
N CYS A 413 -30.61 18.21 11.84
CA CYS A 413 -29.90 18.66 13.04
C CYS A 413 -29.89 20.19 13.15
N ARG A 414 -29.62 20.89 12.03
CA ARG A 414 -29.65 22.36 11.98
C ARG A 414 -31.05 22.91 12.23
N ALA A 415 -32.08 22.31 11.65
CA ALA A 415 -33.47 22.68 11.89
C ALA A 415 -33.89 22.42 13.35
N ALA A 416 -33.46 21.30 13.94
CA ALA A 416 -33.73 20.98 15.34
C ALA A 416 -33.12 22.02 16.29
N LEU A 417 -31.97 22.63 15.93
CA LEU A 417 -31.37 23.71 16.71
C LEU A 417 -32.26 24.95 16.79
N GLU A 418 -33.09 25.24 15.79
CA GLU A 418 -33.98 26.42 15.78
C GLU A 418 -34.93 26.45 16.98
N GLY A 419 -35.36 25.27 17.46
CA GLY A 419 -36.18 25.12 18.67
C GLY A 419 -35.48 25.53 19.99
N PHE A 420 -34.21 25.92 19.91
CA PHE A 420 -33.38 26.41 21.01
C PHE A 420 -33.06 27.91 20.89
N ALA A 421 -33.53 28.59 19.84
CA ALA A 421 -33.38 30.04 19.70
C ALA A 421 -34.04 30.75 20.90
N GLY A 422 -33.32 31.66 21.54
CA GLY A 422 -33.77 32.37 22.74
C GLY A 422 -33.81 31.52 24.03
N ARG A 423 -33.57 30.21 23.96
CA ARG A 423 -33.39 29.32 25.13
C ARG A 423 -31.93 29.16 25.51
N LEU A 424 -31.03 29.26 24.54
CA LEU A 424 -29.58 29.26 24.73
C LEU A 424 -29.05 30.69 24.79
N GLY A 425 -27.87 30.86 25.40
CA GLY A 425 -27.11 32.09 25.25
C GLY A 425 -26.82 32.39 23.78
N GLU A 426 -26.89 33.66 23.39
CA GLU A 426 -26.79 34.06 21.98
C GLU A 426 -25.46 33.61 21.33
N SER A 427 -24.37 33.70 22.09
CA SER A 427 -23.05 33.24 21.64
C SER A 427 -23.02 31.74 21.39
N ASP A 428 -23.58 30.94 22.32
CA ASP A 428 -23.62 29.48 22.20
C ASP A 428 -24.50 29.05 21.03
N TYR A 429 -25.67 29.68 20.86
CA TYR A 429 -26.55 29.41 19.72
C TYR A 429 -25.85 29.71 18.40
N ARG A 430 -25.18 30.86 18.28
CA ARG A 430 -24.44 31.25 17.08
C ARG A 430 -23.29 30.27 16.77
N GLN A 431 -22.54 29.84 17.79
CA GLN A 431 -21.46 28.87 17.63
C GLN A 431 -22.00 27.51 17.14
N LEU A 432 -23.05 26.99 17.78
CA LEU A 432 -23.71 25.74 17.40
C LEU A 432 -24.28 25.79 15.98
N ALA A 433 -24.94 26.89 15.62
CA ALA A 433 -25.50 27.10 14.29
C ALA A 433 -24.39 27.11 13.23
N ALA A 434 -23.27 27.79 13.49
CA ALA A 434 -22.12 27.80 12.58
C ALA A 434 -21.52 26.39 12.39
N GLN A 435 -21.34 25.64 13.48
CA GLN A 435 -20.76 24.29 13.41
C GLN A 435 -21.70 23.27 12.73
N LEU A 436 -23.00 23.32 12.97
CA LEU A 436 -23.98 22.51 12.24
C LEU A 436 -24.06 22.93 10.76
N ASN A 437 -23.92 24.22 10.46
CA ASN A 437 -23.83 24.68 9.07
C ASN A 437 -22.58 24.13 8.37
N ASN A 438 -21.43 24.10 9.05
CA ASN A 438 -20.21 23.47 8.53
C ASN A 438 -20.41 21.97 8.27
N LEU A 439 -21.14 21.26 9.13
CA LEU A 439 -21.49 19.85 8.93
C LEU A 439 -22.38 19.65 7.69
N VAL A 440 -23.38 20.50 7.48
CA VAL A 440 -24.24 20.45 6.27
C VAL A 440 -23.40 20.63 5.00
N TRP A 441 -22.54 21.65 4.97
CA TRP A 441 -21.67 21.90 3.82
C TRP A 441 -20.62 20.81 3.60
N THR A 442 -20.12 20.21 4.68
CA THR A 442 -19.29 19.00 4.63
C THR A 442 -20.02 17.86 3.92
N CYS A 443 -21.26 17.57 4.31
CA CYS A 443 -22.05 16.50 3.69
C CYS A 443 -22.27 16.78 2.19
N ARG A 444 -22.53 18.04 1.80
CA ARG A 444 -22.68 18.43 0.39
C ARG A 444 -21.39 18.22 -0.40
N ALA A 445 -20.25 18.64 0.15
CA ALA A 445 -18.94 18.48 -0.49
C ALA A 445 -18.60 17.00 -0.69
N TRP A 446 -18.72 16.20 0.38
CA TRP A 446 -18.37 14.78 0.35
C TRP A 446 -19.35 13.94 -0.49
N ARG A 447 -20.60 14.36 -0.62
CA ARG A 447 -21.54 13.81 -1.60
C ARG A 447 -21.06 14.05 -3.04
N ALA A 448 -20.61 15.27 -3.36
CA ALA A 448 -20.08 15.59 -4.69
C ALA A 448 -18.77 14.84 -4.99
N ILE A 449 -17.89 14.72 -4.01
CA ILE A 449 -16.65 13.91 -4.10
C ILE A 449 -16.99 12.44 -4.38
N ALA A 450 -17.94 11.86 -3.63
CA ALA A 450 -18.36 10.48 -3.85
C ALA A 450 -18.94 10.28 -5.27
N ASP A 451 -19.78 11.19 -5.75
CA ASP A 451 -20.37 11.11 -7.09
C ASP A 451 -19.29 11.16 -8.19
N ALA A 452 -18.37 12.12 -8.10
CA ALA A 452 -17.25 12.24 -9.03
C ALA A 452 -16.36 10.98 -9.01
N TYR A 453 -15.98 10.51 -7.82
CA TYR A 453 -15.16 9.31 -7.65
C TYR A 453 -15.83 8.06 -8.22
N PHE A 454 -17.06 7.74 -7.81
CA PHE A 454 -17.73 6.52 -8.25
C PHE A 454 -18.15 6.60 -9.74
N SER A 455 -18.44 7.80 -10.27
CA SER A 455 -18.67 7.98 -11.70
C SER A 455 -17.40 7.80 -12.53
N LEU A 456 -16.25 8.30 -12.05
CA LEU A 456 -14.96 8.03 -12.68
C LEU A 456 -14.62 6.54 -12.65
N ARG A 457 -14.79 5.87 -11.51
CA ARG A 457 -14.57 4.42 -11.39
C ARG A 457 -15.44 3.65 -12.37
N ARG A 458 -16.72 4.00 -12.47
CA ARG A 458 -17.62 3.40 -13.45
C ARG A 458 -17.22 3.71 -14.88
N PHE A 459 -16.82 4.94 -15.21
CA PHE A 459 -16.32 5.25 -16.55
C PHE A 459 -15.08 4.42 -16.89
N VAL A 460 -14.13 4.32 -15.96
CA VAL A 460 -12.96 3.43 -16.07
C VAL A 460 -13.35 1.96 -16.20
N LEU A 461 -14.53 1.53 -15.70
CA LEU A 461 -15.03 0.15 -15.75
C LEU A 461 -16.12 -0.13 -16.82
N GLU A 462 -16.62 0.89 -17.52
CA GLU A 462 -17.62 0.78 -18.58
C GLU A 462 -17.11 1.26 -19.97
N HIS A 463 -16.28 2.32 -20.03
CA HIS A 463 -15.81 3.02 -21.26
C HIS A 463 -16.92 3.31 -22.29
N ASP A 464 -18.16 3.53 -21.86
CA ASP A 464 -19.24 3.95 -22.75
C ASP A 464 -19.50 5.46 -22.65
N GLY A 465 -20.09 6.02 -23.72
CA GLY A 465 -20.35 7.47 -23.79
C GLY A 465 -21.30 7.98 -22.71
N ALA A 466 -22.21 7.14 -22.20
CA ALA A 466 -23.10 7.52 -21.12
C ALA A 466 -22.35 7.56 -19.77
N ALA A 467 -21.44 6.62 -19.52
CA ALA A 467 -20.55 6.61 -18.36
C ALA A 467 -19.60 7.81 -18.37
N LYS A 468 -19.07 8.15 -19.54
CA LYS A 468 -18.27 9.36 -19.75
C LYS A 468 -19.05 10.62 -19.40
N ALA A 469 -20.23 10.78 -19.99
CA ALA A 469 -21.09 11.94 -19.73
C ALA A 469 -21.49 12.06 -18.25
N ARG A 470 -21.77 10.93 -17.58
CA ARG A 470 -22.00 10.89 -16.12
C ARG A 470 -20.78 11.37 -15.34
N MET A 471 -19.59 10.86 -15.65
CA MET A 471 -18.33 11.28 -15.03
C MET A 471 -18.07 12.77 -15.23
N GLU A 472 -18.16 13.27 -16.46
CA GLU A 472 -17.94 14.70 -16.77
C GLU A 472 -18.95 15.60 -16.02
N GLY A 473 -20.22 15.19 -15.98
CA GLY A 473 -21.25 15.87 -15.18
C GLY A 473 -20.96 15.87 -13.69
N ALA A 474 -20.52 14.73 -13.13
CA ALA A 474 -20.16 14.62 -11.72
C ALA A 474 -18.91 15.46 -11.37
N LEU A 475 -17.92 15.54 -12.28
CA LEU A 475 -16.73 16.39 -12.11
C LEU A 475 -17.07 17.88 -12.19
N ALA A 476 -18.00 18.28 -13.07
CA ALA A 476 -18.55 19.64 -13.08
C ALA A 476 -19.30 19.94 -11.77
N GLY A 477 -20.08 18.97 -11.26
CA GLY A 477 -20.75 19.05 -9.97
C GLY A 477 -19.79 19.21 -8.80
N LEU A 478 -18.64 18.52 -8.82
CA LEU A 478 -17.60 18.67 -7.80
C LEU A 478 -16.97 20.07 -7.82
N ARG A 479 -16.68 20.62 -9.01
CA ARG A 479 -16.17 22.00 -9.13
C ARG A 479 -17.19 23.03 -8.62
N ALA A 480 -18.46 22.89 -9.00
CA ALA A 480 -19.53 23.76 -8.51
C ALA A 480 -19.74 23.65 -6.99
N ALA A 481 -19.61 22.44 -6.43
CA ALA A 481 -19.66 22.25 -4.99
C ALA A 481 -18.48 22.93 -4.28
N ALA A 482 -17.28 22.92 -4.87
CA ALA A 482 -16.13 23.64 -4.33
C ALA A 482 -16.38 25.16 -4.28
N ASP A 483 -16.92 25.75 -5.35
CA ASP A 483 -17.28 27.17 -5.39
C ASP A 483 -18.36 27.52 -4.35
N ALA A 484 -19.37 26.65 -4.19
CA ALA A 484 -20.43 26.84 -3.21
C ALA A 484 -19.92 26.74 -1.76
N VAL A 485 -18.99 25.82 -1.48
CA VAL A 485 -18.35 25.69 -0.17
C VAL A 485 -17.50 26.92 0.13
N GLU A 486 -16.69 27.38 -0.82
CA GLU A 486 -15.87 28.59 -0.65
C GLU A 486 -16.75 29.82 -0.40
N GLY A 487 -17.86 29.97 -1.14
CA GLY A 487 -18.81 31.07 -0.92
C GLY A 487 -19.52 31.02 0.43
N ALA A 488 -19.76 29.82 0.99
CA ALA A 488 -20.49 29.66 2.25
C ALA A 488 -19.61 29.64 3.49
N LEU A 489 -18.41 29.05 3.40
CA LEU A 489 -17.50 28.78 4.53
C LEU A 489 -16.16 29.50 4.41
N GLY A 490 -15.83 30.07 3.25
CA GLY A 490 -14.53 30.66 2.94
C GLY A 490 -13.52 29.64 2.39
N PRO A 491 -12.34 30.13 1.96
CA PRO A 491 -11.31 29.29 1.32
C PRO A 491 -10.66 28.27 2.27
N GLU A 492 -10.65 28.55 3.58
CA GLU A 492 -10.05 27.72 4.63
C GLU A 492 -11.04 26.70 5.25
N ALA A 493 -12.09 26.36 4.49
CA ALA A 493 -13.11 25.41 4.89
C ALA A 493 -12.51 24.03 5.18
N PHE A 494 -13.04 23.37 6.20
CA PHE A 494 -12.61 22.04 6.63
C PHE A 494 -13.82 21.30 7.21
N PRO A 495 -13.98 19.99 6.96
CA PRO A 495 -13.15 19.05 6.16
C PRO A 495 -13.30 19.16 4.62
N ALA A 496 -13.89 20.24 4.11
CA ALA A 496 -14.21 20.44 2.69
C ALA A 496 -13.43 21.60 2.07
N GLY A 497 -12.09 21.49 1.96
CA GLY A 497 -11.26 22.55 1.38
C GLY A 497 -11.54 22.73 -0.12
N ALA A 498 -12.00 23.91 -0.53
CA ALA A 498 -12.39 24.16 -1.93
C ALA A 498 -11.21 24.00 -2.91
N ALA A 499 -10.01 24.44 -2.54
CA ALA A 499 -8.81 24.25 -3.34
C ALA A 499 -8.45 22.77 -3.52
N GLU A 500 -8.52 21.98 -2.43
CA GLU A 500 -8.29 20.54 -2.46
C GLU A 500 -9.34 19.83 -3.34
N MET A 501 -10.62 20.24 -3.28
CA MET A 501 -11.69 19.71 -4.13
C MET A 501 -11.44 19.99 -5.62
N ARG A 502 -11.01 21.21 -5.98
CA ARG A 502 -10.68 21.56 -7.37
C ARG A 502 -9.48 20.76 -7.87
N GLN A 503 -8.44 20.63 -7.05
CA GLN A 503 -7.26 19.82 -7.40
C GLN A 503 -7.65 18.36 -7.64
N LEU A 504 -8.48 17.78 -6.77
CA LEU A 504 -8.99 16.42 -6.94
C LEU A 504 -9.82 16.27 -8.24
N ALA A 505 -10.67 17.25 -8.53
CA ALA A 505 -11.47 17.26 -9.77
C ALA A 505 -10.58 17.30 -11.03
N GLU A 506 -9.49 18.05 -11.01
CA GLU A 506 -8.54 18.06 -12.14
C GLU A 506 -7.77 16.75 -12.28
N GLN A 507 -7.26 16.21 -11.17
CA GLN A 507 -6.59 14.90 -11.19
C GLN A 507 -7.51 13.79 -11.72
N MET A 508 -8.78 13.80 -11.31
CA MET A 508 -9.80 12.86 -11.81
C MET A 508 -10.15 13.11 -13.28
N SER A 509 -10.20 14.38 -13.71
CA SER A 509 -10.43 14.75 -15.12
C SER A 509 -9.29 14.26 -16.01
N ASP A 510 -8.04 14.42 -15.56
CA ASP A 510 -6.85 13.96 -16.26
C ASP A 510 -6.84 12.43 -16.41
N LEU A 511 -7.18 11.72 -15.33
CA LEU A 511 -7.34 10.26 -15.38
C LEU A 511 -8.45 9.84 -16.35
N GLY A 512 -9.61 10.52 -16.30
CA GLY A 512 -10.71 10.30 -17.22
C GLY A 512 -10.33 10.54 -18.69
N ARG A 513 -9.59 11.61 -19.00
CA ARG A 513 -9.12 11.88 -20.38
C ARG A 513 -8.15 10.81 -20.88
N ARG A 514 -7.22 10.36 -20.03
CA ARG A 514 -6.31 9.26 -20.40
C ARG A 514 -7.07 7.96 -20.66
N ALA A 515 -8.00 7.63 -19.77
CA ALA A 515 -8.88 6.47 -19.91
C ALA A 515 -9.73 6.52 -21.21
N ASP A 516 -10.22 7.69 -21.60
CA ASP A 516 -10.99 7.90 -22.83
C ASP A 516 -10.14 7.79 -24.11
N GLN A 517 -8.95 8.38 -24.12
CA GLN A 517 -7.98 8.27 -25.22
C GLN A 517 -7.53 6.83 -25.47
N GLN A 518 -7.69 5.98 -24.47
CA GLN A 518 -7.20 4.60 -24.43
C GLN A 518 -8.33 3.57 -24.57
N ASN A 519 -9.50 3.97 -25.11
CA ASN A 519 -10.71 3.15 -25.25
C ASN A 519 -10.46 1.81 -25.94
N GLN A 520 -10.24 0.77 -25.15
CA GLN A 520 -10.00 -0.60 -25.61
C GLN A 520 -10.99 -1.56 -24.93
N PRO A 521 -12.11 -1.90 -25.58
CA PRO A 521 -13.15 -2.81 -25.06
C PRO A 521 -12.63 -4.18 -24.59
N TRP A 522 -11.42 -4.61 -24.98
CA TRP A 522 -10.83 -5.87 -24.51
C TRP A 522 -10.32 -5.79 -23.06
N LEU A 523 -9.83 -4.63 -22.59
CA LEU A 523 -9.31 -4.43 -21.22
C LEU A 523 -10.45 -4.55 -20.19
N MET A 524 -11.62 -4.01 -20.54
CA MET A 524 -12.88 -4.14 -19.81
C MET A 524 -13.28 -5.58 -19.54
N GLN A 525 -13.12 -6.42 -20.56
CA GLN A 525 -13.49 -7.82 -20.48
C GLN A 525 -12.48 -8.62 -19.64
N GLN A 526 -11.18 -8.33 -19.79
CA GLN A 526 -10.15 -8.92 -18.94
C GLN A 526 -10.39 -8.58 -17.46
N ARG A 527 -10.77 -7.33 -17.13
CA ARG A 527 -11.12 -6.88 -15.78
C ARG A 527 -12.23 -7.70 -15.12
N ARG A 528 -13.35 -7.90 -15.83
CA ARG A 528 -14.47 -8.73 -15.33
C ARG A 528 -14.05 -10.19 -15.15
N LEU A 529 -13.30 -10.74 -16.11
CA LEU A 529 -12.81 -12.11 -16.05
C LEU A 529 -11.81 -12.34 -14.89
N ALA A 530 -10.90 -11.41 -14.59
CA ALA A 530 -10.02 -11.56 -13.42
C ALA A 530 -10.75 -11.39 -12.09
N ALA A 531 -11.75 -10.50 -12.02
CA ALA A 531 -12.60 -10.42 -10.83
C ALA A 531 -13.29 -11.76 -10.54
N ASP A 532 -13.72 -12.48 -11.58
CA ASP A 532 -14.31 -13.83 -11.50
C ASP A 532 -13.28 -14.96 -11.30
N MET A 533 -11.99 -14.69 -11.54
CA MET A 533 -10.88 -15.64 -11.31
C MET A 533 -10.21 -15.46 -9.94
N LYS A 534 -10.51 -14.37 -9.24
CA LYS A 534 -9.97 -14.05 -7.91
C LYS A 534 -10.37 -15.13 -6.90
N GLY A 535 -9.37 -15.73 -6.25
CA GLY A 535 -9.55 -16.85 -5.31
C GLY A 535 -9.57 -18.25 -5.94
N LYS A 536 -9.31 -18.38 -7.26
CA LYS A 536 -9.20 -19.69 -7.93
C LYS A 536 -7.76 -20.22 -8.03
N TYR A 537 -6.75 -19.43 -7.65
CA TYR A 537 -5.37 -19.94 -7.54
C TYR A 537 -5.17 -20.54 -6.15
N PRO A 538 -4.62 -21.76 -6.05
CA PRO A 538 -4.45 -22.42 -4.76
C PRO A 538 -3.47 -21.64 -3.87
N ALA A 539 -3.96 -21.11 -2.75
CA ALA A 539 -3.10 -20.61 -1.70
C ALA A 539 -2.22 -21.76 -1.20
N SER A 540 -0.91 -21.57 -1.25
CA SER A 540 0.04 -22.59 -0.79
C SER A 540 0.23 -22.43 0.71
N ARG A 541 -0.32 -23.31 1.54
CA ARG A 541 -0.20 -23.21 3.00
C ARG A 541 1.10 -23.78 3.52
N THR A 542 1.71 -24.70 2.77
CA THR A 542 2.97 -25.36 3.14
C THR A 542 4.03 -25.19 2.05
N LEU A 543 5.30 -25.38 2.41
CA LEU A 543 6.41 -25.41 1.42
C LEU A 543 6.19 -26.50 0.36
N GLY A 544 5.69 -27.68 0.75
CA GLY A 544 5.44 -28.78 -0.19
C GLY A 544 4.31 -28.47 -1.19
N GLU A 545 3.26 -27.75 -0.77
CA GLU A 545 2.24 -27.23 -1.69
C GLU A 545 2.81 -26.18 -2.64
N TRP A 546 3.61 -25.25 -2.11
CA TRP A 546 4.27 -24.25 -2.93
C TRP A 546 5.18 -24.88 -3.98
N GLN A 547 6.00 -25.88 -3.62
CA GLN A 547 6.90 -26.55 -4.57
C GLN A 547 6.16 -27.20 -5.75
N ARG A 548 4.96 -27.75 -5.52
CA ARG A 548 4.10 -28.27 -6.60
C ARG A 548 3.56 -27.13 -7.46
N ASN A 549 3.00 -26.10 -6.83
CA ASN A 549 2.43 -24.96 -7.55
C ASN A 549 3.49 -24.17 -8.34
N ARG A 550 4.72 -24.07 -7.81
CA ARG A 550 5.87 -23.41 -8.45
C ARG A 550 6.10 -23.94 -9.87
N GLN A 551 6.02 -25.25 -10.08
CA GLN A 551 6.20 -25.86 -11.40
C GLN A 551 5.08 -25.47 -12.36
N GLU A 552 3.82 -25.47 -11.90
CA GLU A 552 2.67 -25.08 -12.72
C GLU A 552 2.71 -23.60 -13.09
N ILE A 553 3.10 -22.75 -12.15
CA ILE A 553 3.21 -21.30 -12.34
C ILE A 553 4.36 -21.00 -13.30
N ALA A 554 5.55 -21.60 -13.11
CA ALA A 554 6.67 -21.44 -14.04
C ALA A 554 6.30 -21.90 -15.46
N ALA A 555 5.59 -23.02 -15.59
CA ALA A 555 5.09 -23.50 -16.88
C ALA A 555 4.03 -22.56 -17.48
N ALA A 556 3.19 -21.92 -16.66
CA ALA A 556 2.22 -20.93 -17.12
C ALA A 556 2.91 -19.64 -17.59
N VAL A 557 3.94 -19.17 -16.88
CA VAL A 557 4.77 -18.04 -17.32
C VAL A 557 5.46 -18.38 -18.64
N LEU A 558 6.09 -19.56 -18.75
CA LEU A 558 6.73 -20.01 -19.99
C LEU A 558 5.75 -20.06 -21.16
N ARG A 559 4.55 -20.65 -20.97
CA ARG A 559 3.50 -20.66 -22.00
C ARG A 559 2.97 -19.26 -22.32
N GLY A 560 2.94 -18.35 -21.35
CA GLY A 560 2.59 -16.96 -21.58
C GLY A 560 3.62 -16.27 -22.48
N LEU A 561 4.92 -16.47 -22.23
CA LEU A 561 5.98 -15.91 -23.06
C LEU A 561 6.05 -16.56 -24.45
N TYR A 562 5.88 -17.87 -24.49
CA TYR A 562 5.96 -18.73 -25.67
C TYR A 562 4.79 -19.72 -25.67
N PRO A 563 3.64 -19.40 -26.30
CA PRO A 563 2.46 -20.27 -26.30
C PRO A 563 2.67 -21.73 -26.71
N GLY A 564 3.71 -22.05 -27.50
CA GLY A 564 4.14 -23.42 -27.78
C GLY A 564 4.87 -24.13 -26.63
N GLY A 565 4.99 -23.50 -25.46
CA GLY A 565 5.65 -24.03 -24.26
C GLY A 565 7.16 -24.23 -24.37
N ARG A 566 7.82 -23.69 -25.41
CA ARG A 566 9.25 -23.87 -25.67
C ARG A 566 9.91 -22.54 -26.01
N MET A 567 11.02 -22.26 -25.34
CA MET A 567 11.89 -21.14 -25.71
C MET A 567 12.69 -21.47 -26.98
N PRO A 568 13.23 -20.45 -27.68
CA PRO A 568 14.14 -20.65 -28.79
C PRO A 568 15.39 -21.42 -28.37
N GLU A 569 16.10 -21.99 -29.35
CA GLU A 569 17.41 -22.59 -29.11
C GLU A 569 18.49 -21.51 -28.99
N ARG A 570 19.49 -21.74 -28.12
CA ARG A 570 20.66 -20.85 -28.04
C ARG A 570 21.54 -21.06 -29.28
N THR A 571 21.72 -20.01 -30.08
CA THR A 571 22.63 -19.97 -31.23
C THR A 571 23.94 -19.26 -30.87
N PRO A 572 24.98 -19.26 -31.73
CA PRO A 572 26.16 -18.42 -31.50
C PRO A 572 25.77 -16.93 -31.37
N LEU A 573 26.40 -16.20 -30.44
CA LEU A 573 26.09 -14.79 -30.17
C LEU A 573 26.57 -13.82 -31.27
N HIS A 574 27.59 -14.20 -32.06
CA HIS A 574 28.24 -13.29 -33.02
C HIS A 574 28.56 -11.89 -32.44
N ALA A 575 28.93 -11.85 -31.16
CA ALA A 575 29.06 -10.61 -30.40
C ALA A 575 30.25 -9.77 -30.88
N ARG A 576 30.07 -8.44 -30.94
CA ARG A 576 31.12 -7.48 -31.28
C ARG A 576 31.00 -6.18 -30.48
N VAL A 577 32.14 -5.58 -30.19
CA VAL A 577 32.26 -4.23 -29.65
C VAL A 577 32.43 -3.27 -30.82
N THR A 578 31.54 -2.29 -30.97
CA THR A 578 31.56 -1.33 -32.08
C THR A 578 32.17 0.02 -31.74
N GLY A 579 32.47 0.24 -30.46
CA GLY A 579 33.23 1.39 -30.00
C GLY A 579 33.34 1.42 -28.48
N THR A 580 34.20 2.30 -27.99
CA THR A 580 34.44 2.45 -26.54
C THR A 580 34.42 3.93 -26.17
N LEU A 581 33.90 4.24 -24.99
CA LEU A 581 33.92 5.59 -24.40
C LEU A 581 34.59 5.51 -23.02
N SER A 582 35.49 6.45 -22.72
CA SER A 582 36.07 6.55 -21.38
C SER A 582 35.06 7.13 -20.38
N GLY A 583 35.05 6.60 -19.16
CA GLY A 583 34.37 7.14 -17.99
C GLY A 583 35.36 7.41 -16.86
N GLU A 584 34.85 7.78 -15.70
CA GLU A 584 35.65 7.98 -14.49
C GLU A 584 35.56 6.72 -13.62
N GLY A 585 36.61 5.90 -13.62
CA GLY A 585 36.68 4.61 -12.92
C GLY A 585 35.99 3.44 -13.64
N TYR A 586 35.59 3.66 -14.89
CA TYR A 586 34.98 2.67 -15.78
C TYR A 586 35.15 3.13 -17.23
N HIS A 587 34.90 2.23 -18.17
CA HIS A 587 34.69 2.56 -19.58
C HIS A 587 33.40 1.93 -20.09
N VAL A 588 32.90 2.43 -21.21
CA VAL A 588 31.66 1.94 -21.84
C VAL A 588 32.01 1.27 -23.15
N GLU A 589 31.76 -0.03 -23.27
CA GLU A 589 31.78 -0.74 -24.54
C GLU A 589 30.39 -0.66 -25.20
N LYS A 590 30.33 -0.28 -26.46
CA LYS A 590 29.13 -0.35 -27.29
C LYS A 590 29.06 -1.76 -27.87
N VAL A 591 28.13 -2.56 -27.36
CA VAL A 591 28.09 -4.00 -27.64
C VAL A 591 26.88 -4.34 -28.50
N MET A 592 27.07 -5.30 -29.39
CA MET A 592 25.96 -5.92 -30.10
C MET A 592 26.18 -7.41 -30.30
N PHE A 593 25.10 -8.17 -30.26
CA PHE A 593 25.10 -9.62 -30.41
C PHE A 593 23.76 -10.10 -30.96
N GLU A 594 23.75 -11.29 -31.54
CA GLU A 594 22.54 -11.97 -32.01
C GLU A 594 21.89 -12.75 -30.86
N SER A 595 20.66 -12.38 -30.51
CA SER A 595 19.84 -13.20 -29.61
C SER A 595 19.18 -14.36 -30.37
N ARG A 596 18.97 -14.19 -31.67
CA ARG A 596 18.60 -15.20 -32.67
C ARG A 596 19.29 -14.89 -34.00
N PRO A 597 19.45 -15.86 -34.92
CA PRO A 597 20.10 -15.62 -36.21
C PRO A 597 19.50 -14.41 -36.94
N GLY A 598 20.34 -13.41 -37.24
CA GLY A 598 19.92 -12.17 -37.91
C GLY A 598 19.11 -11.16 -37.08
N PHE A 599 18.76 -11.48 -35.83
CA PHE A 599 18.06 -10.57 -34.91
C PHE A 599 19.03 -10.01 -33.88
N TRP A 600 19.43 -8.75 -34.10
CA TRP A 600 20.48 -8.10 -33.32
C TRP A 600 19.93 -7.38 -32.09
N VAL A 601 20.64 -7.56 -30.99
CA VAL A 601 20.46 -6.84 -29.74
C VAL A 601 21.64 -5.92 -29.55
N VAL A 602 21.38 -4.70 -29.09
CA VAL A 602 22.39 -3.68 -28.83
C VAL A 602 22.34 -3.22 -27.37
N GLY A 603 23.47 -2.80 -26.84
CA GLY A 603 23.57 -2.29 -25.49
C GLY A 603 24.87 -1.55 -25.22
N ASN A 604 24.92 -0.87 -24.09
CA ASN A 604 26.15 -0.28 -23.59
C ASN A 604 26.58 -1.03 -22.33
N LEU A 605 27.73 -1.69 -22.38
CA LEU A 605 28.35 -2.36 -21.25
C LEU A 605 29.26 -1.36 -20.53
N TYR A 606 28.82 -0.90 -19.37
CA TYR A 606 29.63 -0.09 -18.45
C TYR A 606 30.49 -1.06 -17.64
N LEU A 607 31.78 -1.13 -17.96
CA LEU A 607 32.74 -2.05 -17.37
C LEU A 607 33.66 -1.28 -16.42
N PRO A 608 33.78 -1.68 -15.13
CA PRO A 608 34.72 -1.06 -14.21
C PRO A 608 36.15 -1.16 -14.74
N ASP A 609 36.98 -0.15 -14.46
CA ASP A 609 38.40 -0.24 -14.79
C ASP A 609 39.10 -1.22 -13.82
N GLY A 610 39.94 -2.11 -14.34
CA GLY A 610 40.65 -3.14 -13.58
C GLY A 610 40.64 -4.51 -14.26
N GLU A 611 41.15 -5.54 -13.59
CA GLU A 611 41.29 -6.89 -14.17
C GLU A 611 40.05 -7.79 -13.99
N GLY A 612 39.11 -7.44 -13.11
CA GLY A 612 37.96 -8.30 -12.78
C GLY A 612 38.35 -9.58 -12.01
N PRO A 613 37.52 -10.64 -12.03
CA PRO A 613 36.18 -10.67 -12.62
C PRO A 613 35.19 -9.83 -11.79
N PHE A 614 34.36 -9.05 -12.47
CA PHE A 614 33.36 -8.18 -11.83
C PHE A 614 32.00 -8.88 -11.78
N PRO A 615 31.24 -8.77 -10.67
CA PRO A 615 29.81 -9.05 -10.70
C PRO A 615 29.12 -8.15 -11.74
N ALA A 616 28.00 -8.61 -12.30
CA ALA A 616 27.31 -7.90 -13.37
C ALA A 616 25.82 -7.73 -13.12
N MET A 617 25.25 -6.65 -13.64
CA MET A 617 23.82 -6.38 -13.65
C MET A 617 23.34 -6.21 -15.09
N VAL A 618 22.40 -7.06 -15.51
CA VAL A 618 21.61 -6.80 -16.71
C VAL A 618 20.65 -5.65 -16.40
N ASN A 619 20.64 -4.63 -17.25
CA ASN A 619 19.82 -3.44 -17.09
C ASN A 619 18.83 -3.28 -18.25
N PRO A 620 17.75 -4.06 -18.32
CA PRO A 620 16.72 -3.89 -19.35
C PRO A 620 16.08 -2.50 -19.25
N ILE A 621 15.78 -1.91 -20.40
CA ILE A 621 15.28 -0.54 -20.49
C ILE A 621 13.75 -0.52 -20.52
N GLY A 622 13.14 0.46 -19.86
CA GLY A 622 11.70 0.68 -19.91
C GLY A 622 11.22 1.23 -21.26
N HIS A 623 9.93 1.54 -21.38
CA HIS A 623 9.36 2.12 -22.59
C HIS A 623 9.70 3.62 -22.74
N TRP A 624 10.98 3.93 -22.87
CA TRP A 624 11.46 5.29 -23.12
C TRP A 624 12.09 5.37 -24.51
N GLY A 625 11.60 6.28 -25.34
CA GLY A 625 12.01 6.38 -26.75
C GLY A 625 13.52 6.57 -26.94
N ALA A 626 14.16 7.36 -26.07
CA ALA A 626 15.61 7.59 -26.07
C ALA A 626 16.43 6.40 -25.54
N GLY A 627 15.80 5.28 -25.18
CA GLY A 627 16.47 4.02 -24.84
C GLY A 627 17.58 4.16 -23.81
N LYS A 628 18.78 3.68 -24.16
CA LYS A 628 19.96 3.71 -23.28
C LYS A 628 20.53 5.11 -23.02
N ALA A 629 20.07 6.14 -23.76
CA ALA A 629 20.47 7.53 -23.54
C ALA A 629 19.66 8.25 -22.45
N VAL A 630 18.60 7.65 -21.91
CA VAL A 630 17.81 8.24 -20.83
C VAL A 630 18.66 8.41 -19.55
N MET A 631 18.53 9.56 -18.88
CA MET A 631 19.29 9.89 -17.67
C MET A 631 19.26 8.76 -16.63
N GLN A 632 18.07 8.24 -16.31
CA GLN A 632 17.87 7.17 -15.32
C GLN A 632 18.58 5.86 -15.68
N VAL A 633 18.83 5.60 -16.97
CA VAL A 633 19.57 4.42 -17.44
C VAL A 633 21.07 4.66 -17.31
N GLN A 634 21.54 5.81 -17.80
CA GLN A 634 22.94 6.18 -17.71
C GLN A 634 23.40 6.25 -16.25
N SER A 635 22.67 6.99 -15.40
CA SER A 635 23.05 7.22 -14.00
C SER A 635 23.19 5.92 -13.21
N ARG A 636 22.23 4.98 -13.34
CA ARG A 636 22.32 3.69 -12.65
C ARG A 636 23.48 2.82 -13.14
N CYS A 637 23.76 2.81 -14.45
CA CYS A 637 24.86 2.01 -14.98
C CYS A 637 26.23 2.58 -14.61
N MET A 638 26.38 3.91 -14.65
CA MET A 638 27.58 4.60 -14.17
C MET A 638 27.78 4.38 -12.66
N GLY A 639 26.70 4.47 -11.88
CA GLY A 639 26.72 4.26 -10.43
C GLY A 639 27.15 2.85 -10.03
N LEU A 640 26.66 1.83 -10.74
CA LEU A 640 27.08 0.43 -10.59
C LEU A 640 28.54 0.21 -10.99
N ALA A 641 28.96 0.72 -12.15
CA ALA A 641 30.32 0.53 -12.65
C ALA A 641 31.38 1.14 -11.73
N ARG A 642 31.13 2.36 -11.23
CA ARG A 642 31.99 3.02 -10.22
C ARG A 642 32.09 2.26 -8.89
N ARG A 643 31.20 1.29 -8.65
CA ARG A 643 31.18 0.41 -7.46
C ARG A 643 31.72 -0.99 -7.75
N GLY A 644 32.38 -1.19 -8.89
CA GLY A 644 32.93 -2.49 -9.28
C GLY A 644 31.88 -3.50 -9.73
N VAL A 645 30.72 -3.05 -10.21
CA VAL A 645 29.68 -3.89 -10.80
C VAL A 645 29.51 -3.54 -12.27
N ALA A 646 29.80 -4.47 -13.17
CA ALA A 646 29.55 -4.28 -14.59
C ALA A 646 28.05 -4.09 -14.86
N ALA A 647 27.67 -3.15 -15.71
CA ALA A 647 26.26 -2.86 -15.99
C ALA A 647 26.00 -2.86 -17.50
N LEU A 648 25.20 -3.82 -17.97
CA LEU A 648 24.79 -3.90 -19.37
C LEU A 648 23.43 -3.24 -19.57
N ALA A 649 23.42 -1.98 -20.02
CA ALA A 649 22.20 -1.30 -20.46
C ALA A 649 21.69 -1.96 -21.74
N LEU A 650 20.60 -2.72 -21.65
CA LEU A 650 20.09 -3.58 -22.71
C LEU A 650 18.90 -2.93 -23.41
N GLU A 651 19.05 -2.61 -24.69
CA GLU A 651 18.02 -1.93 -25.46
C GLU A 651 16.86 -2.86 -25.83
N THR A 652 15.65 -2.42 -25.49
CA THR A 652 14.40 -3.11 -25.78
C THR A 652 13.94 -2.84 -27.21
N VAL A 653 13.07 -3.73 -27.72
CA VAL A 653 12.43 -3.51 -29.01
C VAL A 653 11.62 -2.21 -28.97
N GLY A 654 11.69 -1.40 -30.03
CA GLY A 654 10.95 -0.14 -30.11
C GLY A 654 11.63 1.05 -29.44
N ALA A 655 12.79 0.86 -28.80
CA ALA A 655 13.59 1.94 -28.23
C ALA A 655 14.79 2.28 -29.12
N MET A 656 15.08 3.58 -29.27
CA MET A 656 16.28 4.14 -29.91
C MET A 656 16.70 3.40 -31.20
N GLU A 657 17.81 2.64 -31.20
CA GLU A 657 18.31 1.98 -32.42
C GLU A 657 17.43 0.82 -32.88
N ARG A 658 16.62 0.25 -31.97
CA ARG A 658 15.68 -0.82 -32.26
C ARG A 658 14.27 -0.30 -32.59
N ALA A 659 14.07 1.01 -32.68
CA ALA A 659 12.83 1.65 -33.12
C ALA A 659 12.68 1.66 -34.65
N ALA A 660 12.47 0.48 -35.24
CA ALA A 660 12.28 0.31 -36.69
C ALA A 660 10.83 -0.12 -37.04
N PRO A 661 10.33 0.15 -38.26
CA PRO A 661 9.02 -0.35 -38.68
C PRO A 661 8.93 -1.88 -38.56
N GLY A 662 8.00 -2.39 -37.76
CA GLY A 662 7.90 -3.83 -37.45
C GLY A 662 8.55 -4.24 -36.12
N ASN A 663 9.21 -3.30 -35.43
CA ASN A 663 9.69 -3.37 -34.05
C ASN A 663 8.86 -2.44 -33.15
N ASP A 664 7.54 -2.49 -33.27
CA ASP A 664 6.62 -1.83 -32.36
C ASP A 664 5.83 -2.89 -31.58
N HIS A 665 5.40 -2.52 -30.38
CA HIS A 665 4.72 -3.45 -29.49
C HIS A 665 3.34 -3.89 -30.01
N ASP A 666 2.66 -3.08 -30.82
CA ASP A 666 1.35 -3.42 -31.38
C ASP A 666 1.47 -4.50 -32.47
N VAL A 667 2.56 -4.51 -33.24
CA VAL A 667 2.99 -5.59 -34.13
C VAL A 667 3.33 -6.86 -33.36
N GLY A 668 3.72 -6.73 -32.08
CA GLY A 668 3.93 -7.83 -31.14
C GLY A 668 2.74 -8.77 -31.01
N LEU A 669 1.50 -8.28 -31.17
CA LEU A 669 0.30 -9.14 -31.13
C LEU A 669 0.29 -10.19 -32.25
N ALA A 670 0.79 -9.85 -33.44
CA ALA A 670 0.90 -10.80 -34.55
C ALA A 670 1.87 -11.95 -34.24
N SER A 671 2.86 -11.71 -33.37
CA SER A 671 3.83 -12.73 -32.95
C SER A 671 3.16 -13.87 -32.17
N VAL A 672 2.04 -13.61 -31.48
CA VAL A 672 1.28 -14.63 -30.73
C VAL A 672 0.80 -15.74 -31.67
N LEU A 673 0.45 -15.41 -32.92
CA LEU A 673 -0.04 -16.36 -33.92
C LEU A 673 1.00 -17.42 -34.30
N VAL A 674 2.28 -17.12 -34.11
CA VAL A 674 3.39 -18.03 -34.38
C VAL A 674 4.00 -18.62 -33.10
N GLY A 675 3.32 -18.45 -31.96
CA GLY A 675 3.69 -19.09 -30.70
C GLY A 675 4.78 -18.38 -29.88
N GLN A 676 4.93 -17.07 -30.06
CA GLN A 676 5.82 -16.23 -29.24
C GLN A 676 5.16 -14.88 -28.91
N THR A 677 5.59 -14.22 -27.83
CA THR A 677 5.13 -12.87 -27.48
C THR A 677 6.29 -11.87 -27.61
N ASP A 678 5.97 -10.58 -27.73
CA ASP A 678 6.98 -9.51 -27.74
C ASP A 678 7.78 -9.47 -26.43
N VAL A 679 7.12 -9.65 -25.29
CA VAL A 679 7.77 -9.85 -23.98
C VAL A 679 8.62 -11.12 -23.98
N GLY A 680 8.16 -12.21 -24.58
CA GLY A 680 8.92 -13.46 -24.70
C GLY A 680 10.23 -13.27 -25.47
N VAL A 681 10.20 -12.50 -26.55
CA VAL A 681 11.42 -12.12 -27.30
C VAL A 681 12.34 -11.26 -26.45
N GLN A 682 11.83 -10.27 -25.72
CA GLN A 682 12.67 -9.39 -24.89
C GLN A 682 13.26 -10.10 -23.66
N VAL A 683 12.51 -11.00 -23.02
CA VAL A 683 13.02 -11.87 -21.95
C VAL A 683 14.10 -12.80 -22.51
N TRP A 684 13.92 -13.31 -23.73
CA TRP A 684 14.96 -14.09 -24.41
C TRP A 684 16.20 -13.25 -24.73
N ASP A 685 16.04 -12.03 -25.25
CA ASP A 685 17.15 -11.09 -25.46
C ASP A 685 17.94 -10.87 -24.16
N ALA A 686 17.26 -10.76 -23.02
CA ALA A 686 17.89 -10.64 -21.71
C ALA A 686 18.59 -11.93 -21.26
N MET A 687 18.02 -13.12 -21.49
CA MET A 687 18.71 -14.40 -21.25
C MET A 687 19.97 -14.56 -22.11
N ARG A 688 19.93 -14.05 -23.34
CA ARG A 688 21.07 -14.02 -24.27
C ARG A 688 22.10 -12.97 -23.88
N ALA A 689 21.68 -11.86 -23.26
CA ALA A 689 22.57 -10.91 -22.62
C ALA A 689 23.34 -11.53 -21.44
N VAL A 690 22.69 -12.40 -20.66
CA VAL A 690 23.38 -13.21 -19.62
C VAL A 690 24.40 -14.14 -20.27
N ASP A 691 24.06 -14.82 -21.37
CA ASP A 691 25.01 -15.66 -22.11
C ASP A 691 26.23 -14.85 -22.60
N TYR A 692 26.01 -13.62 -23.08
CA TYR A 692 27.08 -12.71 -23.48
C TYR A 692 27.97 -12.33 -22.29
N LEU A 693 27.39 -11.91 -21.17
CA LEU A 693 28.13 -11.57 -19.95
C LEU A 693 28.96 -12.76 -19.45
N GLN A 694 28.41 -13.98 -19.43
CA GLN A 694 29.14 -15.18 -19.01
C GLN A 694 30.29 -15.57 -19.96
N SER A 695 30.25 -15.10 -21.21
CA SER A 695 31.35 -15.32 -22.17
C SER A 695 32.54 -14.37 -21.99
N ARG A 696 32.39 -13.34 -21.16
CA ARG A 696 33.41 -12.31 -20.93
C ARG A 696 34.35 -12.70 -19.79
N PRO A 697 35.69 -12.70 -20.01
CA PRO A 697 36.65 -12.99 -18.94
C PRO A 697 36.62 -11.97 -17.80
N GLU A 698 36.17 -10.73 -18.08
CA GLU A 698 36.09 -9.65 -17.10
C GLU A 698 34.89 -9.78 -16.15
N ILE A 699 33.99 -10.75 -16.39
CA ILE A 699 32.74 -10.91 -15.66
C ILE A 699 32.76 -12.19 -14.81
N ASP A 700 32.32 -12.07 -13.57
CA ASP A 700 32.03 -13.23 -12.73
C ASP A 700 30.71 -13.87 -13.17
N ALA A 701 30.83 -14.97 -13.91
CA ALA A 701 29.71 -15.70 -14.49
C ALA A 701 28.69 -16.24 -13.45
N ASN A 702 29.06 -16.30 -12.17
CA ASN A 702 28.19 -16.76 -11.07
C ASN A 702 27.52 -15.60 -10.31
N ARG A 703 27.82 -14.35 -10.65
CA ARG A 703 27.34 -13.16 -9.94
C ARG A 703 26.68 -12.19 -10.90
N ILE A 704 25.57 -12.62 -11.49
CA ILE A 704 24.79 -11.82 -12.42
C ILE A 704 23.41 -11.52 -11.81
N GLY A 705 23.05 -10.24 -11.70
CA GLY A 705 21.73 -9.78 -11.28
C GLY A 705 20.98 -9.04 -12.39
N SER A 706 19.77 -8.57 -12.10
CA SER A 706 18.97 -7.76 -13.04
C SER A 706 18.22 -6.62 -12.35
N THR A 707 18.17 -5.45 -12.98
CA THR A 707 17.33 -4.32 -12.54
C THR A 707 16.80 -3.52 -13.72
N GLY A 708 15.58 -3.02 -13.61
CA GLY A 708 14.97 -2.17 -14.63
C GLY A 708 13.67 -1.57 -14.14
N VAL A 709 13.20 -0.51 -14.82
CA VAL A 709 11.98 0.22 -14.47
C VAL A 709 10.91 0.06 -15.55
N SER A 710 9.64 -0.03 -15.15
CA SER A 710 8.50 -0.15 -16.08
C SER A 710 8.63 -1.42 -16.93
N GLY A 711 8.69 -1.31 -18.27
CA GLY A 711 9.03 -2.43 -19.17
C GLY A 711 10.35 -3.14 -18.81
N GLY A 712 11.33 -2.43 -18.25
CA GLY A 712 12.56 -3.05 -17.73
C GLY A 712 12.33 -3.82 -16.43
N GLY A 713 11.38 -3.38 -15.61
CA GLY A 713 10.94 -4.09 -14.39
C GLY A 713 10.18 -5.38 -14.73
N LEU A 714 9.38 -5.33 -15.80
CA LEU A 714 8.74 -6.48 -16.41
C LEU A 714 9.74 -7.53 -16.88
N ILE A 715 10.74 -7.13 -17.67
CA ILE A 715 11.78 -8.06 -18.14
C ILE A 715 12.56 -8.61 -16.95
N THR A 716 12.90 -7.77 -15.97
CA THR A 716 13.60 -8.18 -14.74
C THR A 716 12.83 -9.25 -13.96
N LEU A 717 11.52 -9.08 -13.77
CA LEU A 717 10.67 -10.05 -13.08
C LEU A 717 10.68 -11.41 -13.78
N TYR A 718 10.38 -11.44 -15.08
CA TYR A 718 10.27 -12.70 -15.82
C TYR A 718 11.62 -13.37 -16.10
N LEU A 719 12.67 -12.59 -16.34
CA LEU A 719 14.04 -13.10 -16.44
C LEU A 719 14.45 -13.78 -15.14
N ALA A 720 14.29 -13.10 -14.00
CA ALA A 720 14.64 -13.68 -12.71
C ALA A 720 13.78 -14.89 -12.36
N ALA A 721 12.49 -14.88 -12.72
CA ALA A 721 11.59 -16.01 -12.46
C ALA A 721 11.95 -17.29 -13.25
N LEU A 722 12.54 -17.16 -14.44
CA LEU A 722 12.79 -18.30 -15.34
C LEU A 722 14.28 -18.67 -15.51
N ASP A 723 15.20 -17.75 -15.26
CA ASP A 723 16.64 -17.98 -15.36
C ASP A 723 17.28 -17.98 -13.97
N GLU A 724 17.68 -19.16 -13.50
CA GLU A 724 18.30 -19.33 -12.17
C GLU A 724 19.69 -18.71 -12.06
N ARG A 725 20.32 -18.32 -13.18
CA ARG A 725 21.62 -17.61 -13.19
C ARG A 725 21.51 -16.18 -12.66
N ILE A 726 20.31 -15.62 -12.61
CA ILE A 726 20.07 -14.32 -11.98
C ILE A 726 20.07 -14.48 -10.47
N VAL A 727 21.16 -14.11 -9.79
CA VAL A 727 21.29 -14.34 -8.35
C VAL A 727 20.61 -13.29 -7.49
N CYS A 728 20.29 -12.10 -8.03
CA CYS A 728 19.45 -11.10 -7.38
C CYS A 728 18.64 -10.26 -8.39
N ALA A 729 17.46 -9.77 -8.01
CA ALA A 729 16.61 -8.98 -8.89
C ALA A 729 16.02 -7.74 -8.22
N VAL A 730 15.95 -6.63 -8.97
CA VAL A 730 15.35 -5.37 -8.52
C VAL A 730 14.41 -4.80 -9.59
N PRO A 731 13.17 -5.32 -9.70
CA PRO A 731 12.17 -4.76 -10.60
C PRO A 731 11.56 -3.47 -10.00
N VAL A 732 11.54 -2.41 -10.79
CA VAL A 732 11.11 -1.06 -10.37
C VAL A 732 9.84 -0.65 -11.13
N CYS A 733 8.85 -0.11 -10.42
CA CYS A 733 7.59 0.42 -10.98
C CYS A 733 6.93 -0.53 -12.00
N TYR A 734 6.75 -1.80 -11.63
CA TYR A 734 6.06 -2.80 -12.47
C TYR A 734 5.30 -3.86 -11.67
N VAL A 735 5.94 -4.47 -10.67
CA VAL A 735 5.37 -5.64 -9.98
C VAL A 735 4.20 -5.21 -9.10
N VAL A 736 3.00 -5.35 -9.64
CA VAL A 736 1.73 -5.03 -8.98
C VAL A 736 0.72 -6.14 -9.25
N THR A 737 -0.38 -6.22 -8.51
CA THR A 737 -1.44 -7.18 -8.87
C THR A 737 -2.07 -6.80 -10.21
N TYR A 738 -2.45 -7.77 -11.05
CA TYR A 738 -3.20 -7.48 -12.30
C TYR A 738 -4.50 -6.71 -12.04
N ASP A 739 -5.12 -6.98 -10.90
CA ASP A 739 -6.23 -6.21 -10.36
C ASP A 739 -5.93 -4.70 -10.29
N SER A 740 -4.78 -4.33 -9.69
CA SER A 740 -4.35 -2.94 -9.62
C SER A 740 -3.89 -2.35 -10.96
N LEU A 741 -3.19 -3.15 -11.77
CA LEU A 741 -2.75 -2.75 -13.10
C LEU A 741 -3.94 -2.31 -13.95
N TRP A 742 -5.05 -3.03 -13.82
CA TRP A 742 -6.24 -2.76 -14.59
C TRP A 742 -7.18 -1.75 -13.95
N SER A 743 -7.14 -1.51 -12.64
CA SER A 743 -8.02 -0.52 -12.01
C SER A 743 -7.71 0.92 -12.41
N THR A 744 -6.51 1.18 -12.94
CA THR A 744 -6.07 2.52 -13.39
C THR A 744 -6.87 3.06 -14.57
N GLY A 745 -7.45 2.19 -15.40
CA GLY A 745 -8.00 2.62 -16.69
C GLY A 745 -6.92 2.94 -17.73
N ILE A 746 -5.65 2.83 -17.38
CA ILE A 746 -4.53 3.20 -18.24
C ILE A 746 -4.20 2.04 -19.18
N TRP A 747 -3.94 2.35 -20.46
CA TRP A 747 -3.42 1.40 -21.43
C TRP A 747 -2.01 0.99 -21.01
N HIS A 748 -1.84 -0.31 -20.82
CA HIS A 748 -0.54 -0.93 -20.77
C HIS A 748 -0.31 -1.64 -22.09
N CYS A 749 0.94 -1.59 -22.55
CA CYS A 749 1.41 -2.36 -23.70
C CYS A 749 0.98 -3.84 -23.62
N VAL A 750 0.78 -4.49 -24.78
CA VAL A 750 0.49 -5.93 -24.85
C VAL A 750 1.54 -6.76 -24.10
N CYS A 751 2.79 -6.30 -24.02
CA CYS A 751 3.86 -6.95 -23.27
C CYS A 751 3.52 -7.15 -21.78
N SER A 752 2.72 -6.26 -21.18
CA SER A 752 2.29 -6.34 -19.78
C SER A 752 1.26 -7.43 -19.51
N HIS A 753 0.74 -8.06 -20.57
CA HIS A 753 -0.34 -9.05 -20.52
C HIS A 753 0.17 -10.40 -21.03
N LEU A 754 0.56 -11.30 -20.12
CA LEU A 754 0.97 -12.65 -20.50
C LEU A 754 -0.26 -13.53 -20.76
N PRO A 755 -0.43 -14.07 -21.99
CA PRO A 755 -1.53 -14.99 -22.31
C PRO A 755 -1.62 -16.16 -21.33
N GLY A 756 -2.81 -16.39 -20.78
CA GLY A 756 -3.10 -17.55 -19.91
C GLY A 756 -2.52 -17.49 -18.49
N LEU A 757 -1.68 -16.51 -18.14
CA LEU A 757 -1.04 -16.44 -16.81
C LEU A 757 -2.08 -16.39 -15.68
N LEU A 758 -3.11 -15.54 -15.81
CA LEU A 758 -4.23 -15.42 -14.88
C LEU A 758 -5.16 -16.65 -14.86
N THR A 759 -4.83 -17.75 -15.51
CA THR A 759 -5.49 -19.04 -15.21
C THR A 759 -4.78 -19.79 -14.08
N ARG A 760 -3.59 -19.34 -13.67
CA ARG A 760 -2.72 -20.02 -12.71
C ARG A 760 -2.09 -19.10 -11.66
N ALA A 761 -1.80 -17.84 -11.97
CA ALA A 761 -1.07 -16.96 -11.07
C ALA A 761 -1.29 -15.46 -11.31
N ASP A 762 -1.03 -14.66 -10.28
CA ASP A 762 -0.82 -13.19 -10.35
C ASP A 762 0.68 -12.85 -10.17
N MET A 763 1.08 -11.59 -10.37
CA MET A 763 2.49 -11.16 -10.35
C MET A 763 3.19 -11.40 -9.01
N GLY A 764 2.47 -11.40 -7.89
CA GLY A 764 3.03 -11.74 -6.57
C GLY A 764 3.52 -13.19 -6.50
N GLN A 765 2.75 -14.13 -7.05
CA GLN A 765 3.17 -15.54 -7.14
C GLN A 765 4.28 -15.74 -8.18
N VAL A 766 4.29 -14.96 -9.28
CA VAL A 766 5.41 -14.96 -10.23
C VAL A 766 6.70 -14.48 -9.56
N ALA A 767 6.64 -13.41 -8.76
CA ALA A 767 7.75 -12.96 -7.93
C ALA A 767 8.19 -14.02 -6.91
N GLY A 768 7.24 -14.80 -6.38
CA GLY A 768 7.51 -15.98 -5.55
C GLY A 768 8.40 -17.05 -6.23
N LEU A 769 8.40 -17.17 -7.56
CA LEU A 769 9.31 -18.07 -8.29
C LEU A 769 10.79 -17.71 -8.10
N ILE A 770 11.10 -16.49 -7.71
CA ILE A 770 12.49 -16.04 -7.48
C ILE A 770 13.02 -16.60 -6.15
N ALA A 771 12.13 -16.88 -5.18
CA ALA A 771 12.51 -17.42 -3.88
C ALA A 771 13.36 -18.70 -4.02
N PRO A 772 14.45 -18.85 -3.21
CA PRO A 772 14.91 -17.97 -2.13
C PRO A 772 16.00 -16.96 -2.56
N ARG A 773 16.08 -16.58 -3.84
CA ARG A 773 17.09 -15.61 -4.31
C ARG A 773 16.67 -14.18 -3.94
N PRO A 774 17.59 -13.27 -3.61
CA PRO A 774 17.25 -11.90 -3.24
C PRO A 774 16.40 -11.12 -4.26
N LEU A 775 15.34 -10.46 -3.77
CA LEU A 775 14.39 -9.67 -4.55
C LEU A 775 13.98 -8.37 -3.85
N LEU A 776 14.18 -7.22 -4.51
CA LEU A 776 13.76 -5.91 -4.00
C LEU A 776 12.74 -5.25 -4.95
N PHE A 777 11.52 -5.05 -4.46
CA PHE A 777 10.50 -4.26 -5.15
C PHE A 777 10.79 -2.78 -4.90
N MET A 778 10.74 -1.94 -5.94
CA MET A 778 10.80 -0.48 -5.75
C MET A 778 9.69 0.23 -6.48
N HIS A 779 9.07 1.23 -5.85
CA HIS A 779 7.84 1.86 -6.36
C HIS A 779 7.73 3.36 -6.02
N GLY A 780 7.15 4.14 -6.93
CA GLY A 780 6.80 5.55 -6.67
C GLY A 780 5.42 5.69 -6.03
N THR A 781 5.31 6.36 -4.88
CA THR A 781 4.02 6.51 -4.17
C THR A 781 2.95 7.27 -4.97
N GLN A 782 3.38 8.08 -5.95
CA GLN A 782 2.54 8.88 -6.83
C GLN A 782 2.43 8.29 -8.25
N ASP A 783 2.95 7.08 -8.47
CA ASP A 783 2.78 6.36 -9.74
C ASP A 783 1.31 6.03 -9.98
N ASP A 784 0.80 6.50 -11.12
CA ASP A 784 -0.59 6.34 -11.53
C ASP A 784 -0.78 5.22 -12.58
N MET A 785 0.32 4.68 -13.12
CA MET A 785 0.33 3.54 -14.03
C MET A 785 0.42 2.22 -13.27
N PHE A 786 1.30 2.17 -12.28
CA PHE A 786 1.46 1.02 -11.41
C PHE A 786 1.14 1.49 -10.00
N LEU A 787 0.07 1.01 -9.40
CA LEU A 787 -0.40 1.58 -8.14
C LEU A 787 0.34 0.97 -6.95
N THR A 788 0.82 1.80 -6.03
CA THR A 788 1.58 1.39 -4.84
C THR A 788 0.85 0.33 -4.00
N TRP A 789 -0.46 0.45 -3.83
CA TRP A 789 -1.24 -0.57 -3.08
C TRP A 789 -1.22 -1.94 -3.77
N GLY A 790 -1.13 -1.96 -5.10
CA GLY A 790 -0.98 -3.16 -5.91
C GLY A 790 0.38 -3.80 -5.73
N ALA A 791 1.45 -2.99 -5.67
CA ALA A 791 2.80 -3.44 -5.36
C ALA A 791 2.89 -4.04 -3.96
N GLN A 792 2.28 -3.38 -2.96
CA GLN A 792 2.22 -3.87 -1.58
C GLN A 792 1.48 -5.21 -1.46
N LEU A 793 0.41 -5.42 -2.24
CA LEU A 793 -0.28 -6.72 -2.30
C LEU A 793 0.59 -7.81 -2.93
N ALA A 794 1.20 -7.53 -4.08
CA ALA A 794 2.09 -8.48 -4.76
C ALA A 794 3.30 -8.84 -3.89
N TYR A 795 3.90 -7.85 -3.22
CA TYR A 795 4.98 -8.06 -2.25
C TYR A 795 4.55 -8.94 -1.08
N ARG A 796 3.34 -8.73 -0.51
CA ARG A 796 2.83 -9.59 0.58
C ARG A 796 2.76 -11.04 0.15
N GLU A 797 2.18 -11.30 -1.02
CA GLU A 797 2.06 -12.66 -1.55
C GLU A 797 3.43 -13.30 -1.81
N ALA A 798 4.37 -12.56 -2.40
CA ALA A 798 5.73 -13.02 -2.60
C ALA A 798 6.44 -13.28 -1.26
N ARG A 799 6.32 -12.38 -0.27
CA ARG A 799 6.96 -12.52 1.04
C ARG A 799 6.49 -13.76 1.80
N GLU A 800 5.21 -14.11 1.72
CA GLU A 800 4.72 -15.37 2.28
C GLU A 800 5.46 -16.57 1.67
N VAL A 801 5.77 -16.55 0.37
CA VAL A 801 6.54 -17.61 -0.28
C VAL A 801 7.95 -17.66 0.29
N TYR A 802 8.62 -16.52 0.45
CA TYR A 802 9.95 -16.47 1.06
C TYR A 802 9.95 -17.01 2.49
N GLY A 803 8.89 -16.76 3.28
CA GLY A 803 8.80 -17.31 4.63
C GLY A 803 8.63 -18.82 4.70
N ARG A 804 8.07 -19.43 3.65
CA ARG A 804 8.06 -20.90 3.53
C ARG A 804 9.47 -21.47 3.30
N TYR A 805 10.42 -20.67 2.83
CA TYR A 805 11.83 -21.03 2.70
C TYR A 805 12.69 -20.55 3.88
N GLY A 806 12.13 -19.82 4.85
CA GLY A 806 12.90 -19.14 5.90
C GLY A 806 13.89 -18.12 5.32
N ALA A 807 13.47 -17.40 4.27
CA ALA A 807 14.28 -16.48 3.49
C ALA A 807 13.70 -15.06 3.47
N GLU A 808 12.84 -14.69 4.42
CA GLU A 808 12.17 -13.38 4.46
C GLU A 808 13.15 -12.19 4.48
N GLU A 809 14.39 -12.40 4.93
CA GLU A 809 15.45 -11.40 4.92
C GLU A 809 15.92 -11.04 3.51
N ARG A 810 15.59 -11.85 2.51
CA ARG A 810 16.02 -11.70 1.12
C ARG A 810 14.98 -11.01 0.25
N ILE A 811 13.83 -10.65 0.78
CA ILE A 811 12.79 -9.93 0.05
C ILE A 811 12.49 -8.59 0.72
N GLY A 812 12.40 -7.54 -0.08
CA GLY A 812 12.07 -6.19 0.40
C GLY A 812 11.16 -5.42 -0.54
N ILE A 813 10.56 -4.36 -0.01
CA ILE A 813 9.87 -3.32 -0.78
C ILE A 813 10.41 -1.95 -0.34
N PHE A 814 10.65 -1.08 -1.31
CA PHE A 814 11.05 0.31 -1.09
C PHE A 814 10.10 1.25 -1.85
N GLU A 815 9.60 2.27 -1.17
CA GLU A 815 8.66 3.24 -1.72
C GLU A 815 9.29 4.63 -1.63
N SER A 816 9.34 5.35 -2.75
CA SER A 816 9.87 6.72 -2.81
C SER A 816 8.75 7.68 -3.19
N ASP A 817 8.76 8.88 -2.62
CA ASP A 817 7.73 9.90 -2.87
C ASP A 817 7.92 10.59 -4.23
N CYS A 818 7.60 9.86 -5.29
CA CYS A 818 7.73 10.33 -6.67
C CYS A 818 6.65 9.72 -7.58
N PRO A 819 6.43 10.33 -8.76
CA PRO A 819 5.69 9.70 -9.87
C PRO A 819 6.38 8.44 -10.42
N HIS A 820 5.95 7.97 -11.59
CA HIS A 820 6.56 6.86 -12.32
C HIS A 820 8.02 7.17 -12.73
N ASP A 821 9.00 6.73 -11.94
CA ASP A 821 10.43 7.03 -12.14
C ASP A 821 11.36 5.93 -11.60
N TYR A 822 12.67 6.05 -11.85
CA TYR A 822 13.76 5.39 -11.14
C TYR A 822 14.72 6.48 -10.64
N ASN A 823 14.24 7.25 -9.66
CA ASN A 823 14.92 8.44 -9.16
C ASN A 823 16.23 8.12 -8.41
N GLN A 824 16.94 9.15 -7.94
CA GLN A 824 18.21 8.98 -7.22
C GLN A 824 18.05 8.14 -5.95
N GLU A 825 17.04 8.42 -5.13
CA GLU A 825 16.81 7.70 -3.87
C GLU A 825 16.65 6.19 -4.09
N MET A 826 15.86 5.80 -5.11
CA MET A 826 15.72 4.40 -5.52
C MET A 826 17.04 3.79 -6.00
N ARG A 827 17.86 4.54 -6.75
CA ARG A 827 19.16 4.04 -7.23
C ARG A 827 20.13 3.81 -6.08
N GLU A 828 20.21 4.76 -5.14
CA GLU A 828 21.03 4.65 -3.93
C GLU A 828 20.64 3.42 -3.11
N ARG A 829 19.33 3.18 -2.98
CA ARG A 829 18.80 1.97 -2.34
C ARG A 829 19.16 0.70 -3.08
N MET A 830 19.07 0.70 -4.42
CA MET A 830 19.48 -0.45 -5.24
C MET A 830 20.98 -0.75 -5.10
N TYR A 831 21.85 0.27 -5.05
CA TYR A 831 23.29 0.05 -4.87
C TYR A 831 23.62 -0.70 -3.58
N GLY A 832 22.94 -0.34 -2.47
CA GLY A 832 23.05 -1.07 -1.20
C GLY A 832 22.65 -2.53 -1.31
N PHE A 833 21.48 -2.77 -1.90
CA PHE A 833 20.96 -4.11 -2.11
C PHE A 833 21.89 -4.98 -2.97
N VAL A 834 22.42 -4.41 -4.05
CA VAL A 834 23.41 -5.05 -4.93
C VAL A 834 24.72 -5.31 -4.20
N GLY A 835 25.20 -4.38 -3.36
CA GLY A 835 26.38 -4.59 -2.50
C GLY A 835 26.27 -5.85 -1.64
N LYS A 836 25.19 -5.95 -0.85
CA LYS A 836 24.97 -7.11 0.03
C LYS A 836 24.79 -8.41 -0.76
N TRP A 837 23.85 -8.44 -1.70
CA TRP A 837 23.36 -9.70 -2.28
C TRP A 837 24.10 -10.14 -3.53
N LEU A 838 24.57 -9.20 -4.34
CA LEU A 838 25.35 -9.51 -5.53
C LEU A 838 26.83 -9.54 -5.22
N GLN A 839 27.39 -8.54 -4.52
CA GLN A 839 28.82 -8.40 -4.24
C GLN A 839 29.27 -9.07 -2.93
N GLY A 840 28.34 -9.46 -2.05
CA GLY A 840 28.68 -10.10 -0.77
C GLY A 840 29.53 -9.17 0.12
N ALA A 841 29.46 -7.87 -0.12
CA ALA A 841 30.30 -6.85 0.46
C ALA A 841 29.43 -5.69 0.97
N GLY A 842 29.64 -5.29 2.23
CA GLY A 842 28.75 -4.34 2.90
C GLY A 842 27.35 -4.93 3.15
N GLY A 843 26.41 -4.08 3.49
CA GLY A 843 25.01 -4.42 3.73
C GLY A 843 24.08 -3.54 2.91
N GLU A 844 22.78 -3.58 3.22
CA GLU A 844 21.72 -3.05 2.36
C GLU A 844 21.53 -1.52 2.42
N ALA A 845 22.46 -0.75 3.00
CA ALA A 845 22.35 0.69 3.16
C ALA A 845 22.23 1.38 1.81
N PRO A 846 21.38 2.41 1.68
CA PRO A 846 21.48 3.33 0.55
C PRO A 846 22.92 3.85 0.42
N GLN A 847 23.49 3.75 -0.79
CA GLN A 847 24.83 4.25 -1.06
C GLN A 847 24.75 5.51 -1.91
N ALA A 848 25.23 6.64 -1.37
CA ALA A 848 25.12 7.96 -2.00
C ALA A 848 25.61 7.98 -3.46
N GLU A 849 24.80 8.55 -4.36
CA GLU A 849 25.14 8.65 -5.77
C GLU A 849 26.07 9.84 -6.04
N ALA A 850 27.20 9.59 -6.71
CA ALA A 850 28.10 10.64 -7.15
C ALA A 850 27.57 11.34 -8.40
N ALA A 851 27.93 12.61 -8.59
CA ALA A 851 27.59 13.36 -9.80
C ALA A 851 28.09 12.65 -11.08
N TYR A 852 27.34 12.80 -12.17
CA TYR A 852 27.62 12.16 -13.44
C TYR A 852 27.50 13.13 -14.62
N ALA A 853 28.30 12.89 -15.65
CA ALA A 853 28.22 13.60 -16.92
C ALA A 853 27.50 12.70 -17.94
N LEU A 854 26.27 13.07 -18.30
CA LEU A 854 25.49 12.32 -19.28
C LEU A 854 26.14 12.39 -20.67
N ARG A 855 26.03 11.29 -21.42
CA ARG A 855 26.43 11.19 -22.82
C ARG A 855 25.25 11.50 -23.73
N SER A 856 25.53 12.04 -24.91
CA SER A 856 24.50 12.24 -25.93
C SER A 856 24.04 10.91 -26.52
N GLU A 857 22.87 10.92 -27.16
CA GLU A 857 22.29 9.76 -27.84
C GLU A 857 23.26 9.20 -28.90
N GLU A 858 23.85 10.06 -29.73
CA GLU A 858 24.77 9.69 -30.80
C GLU A 858 26.05 9.03 -30.28
N ALA A 859 26.54 9.48 -29.12
CA ALA A 859 27.72 8.90 -28.51
C ALA A 859 27.50 7.43 -28.10
N LEU A 860 26.27 7.09 -27.71
CA LEU A 860 25.88 5.77 -27.20
C LEU A 860 25.45 4.79 -28.30
N HIS A 861 25.26 5.24 -29.54
CA HIS A 861 24.91 4.38 -30.68
C HIS A 861 25.92 3.26 -30.92
N CYS A 862 25.41 2.04 -31.04
CA CYS A 862 26.18 0.84 -31.39
C CYS A 862 26.31 0.68 -32.91
N GLY A 863 25.47 1.34 -33.71
CA GLY A 863 25.47 1.24 -35.16
C GLY A 863 24.80 -0.04 -35.63
N ILE A 864 23.60 -0.34 -35.10
CA ILE A 864 22.83 -1.50 -35.56
C ILE A 864 22.64 -1.44 -37.08
N ALA A 865 22.86 -2.56 -37.78
CA ALA A 865 22.65 -2.61 -39.21
C ALA A 865 21.16 -2.38 -39.52
N ARG A 866 20.84 -1.61 -40.56
CA ARG A 866 19.46 -1.50 -41.10
C ARG A 866 18.88 -2.85 -41.54
N GLU A 867 19.71 -3.89 -41.59
CA GLU A 867 19.39 -5.26 -41.99
C GLU A 867 19.04 -6.18 -40.81
N SER A 868 19.09 -5.70 -39.55
CA SER A 868 18.60 -6.51 -38.43
C SER A 868 17.14 -6.87 -38.64
N LEU A 869 16.79 -8.14 -38.46
CA LEU A 869 15.42 -8.58 -38.47
C LEU A 869 14.60 -7.77 -37.45
N THR A 870 13.34 -7.52 -37.80
CA THR A 870 12.36 -6.95 -36.86
C THR A 870 11.55 -8.06 -36.20
N LEU A 871 10.77 -7.74 -35.15
CA LEU A 871 9.80 -8.68 -34.56
C LEU A 871 8.86 -9.24 -35.64
N ARG A 872 8.44 -8.39 -36.57
CA ARG A 872 7.63 -8.80 -37.72
C ARG A 872 8.35 -9.81 -38.60
N ASP A 873 9.64 -9.60 -38.90
CA ASP A 873 10.38 -10.49 -39.77
C ASP A 873 10.67 -11.83 -39.10
N LEU A 874 10.98 -11.82 -37.79
CA LEU A 874 11.04 -13.03 -36.98
C LEU A 874 9.71 -13.79 -37.04
N ALA A 875 8.58 -13.10 -36.84
CA ALA A 875 7.28 -13.74 -36.88
C ALA A 875 6.95 -14.33 -38.26
N LYS A 876 7.36 -13.65 -39.35
CA LYS A 876 7.21 -14.18 -40.72
C LYS A 876 8.05 -15.42 -40.96
N GLN A 877 9.31 -15.44 -40.50
CA GLN A 877 10.18 -16.61 -40.65
C GLN A 877 9.60 -17.83 -39.93
N GLU A 878 9.09 -17.65 -38.71
CA GLU A 878 8.38 -18.71 -37.99
C GLU A 878 7.12 -19.16 -38.78
N ALA A 879 6.37 -18.21 -39.35
CA ALA A 879 5.16 -18.50 -40.15
C ALA A 879 5.44 -19.36 -41.38
N GLU A 880 6.57 -19.16 -42.06
CA GLU A 880 6.98 -19.97 -43.23
C GLU A 880 7.17 -21.45 -42.85
N GLY A 881 7.68 -21.73 -41.64
CA GLY A 881 7.78 -23.08 -41.10
C GLY A 881 6.44 -23.77 -40.85
N PHE A 882 5.34 -23.00 -40.81
CA PHE A 882 3.98 -23.51 -40.60
C PHE A 882 3.14 -23.63 -41.89
N ALA A 883 3.66 -23.20 -43.04
CA ALA A 883 2.93 -23.26 -44.30
C ALA A 883 2.68 -24.73 -44.71
N LEU A 884 1.41 -25.10 -44.87
CA LEU A 884 1.02 -26.39 -45.44
C LEU A 884 0.73 -26.24 -46.93
N PRO A 885 1.15 -27.19 -47.79
CA PRO A 885 0.79 -27.18 -49.21
C PRO A 885 -0.72 -27.34 -49.38
N ALA A 886 -1.25 -26.89 -50.51
CA ALA A 886 -2.65 -27.15 -50.87
C ALA A 886 -2.91 -28.67 -50.85
N PRO A 887 -3.96 -29.15 -50.16
CA PRO A 887 -4.22 -30.59 -50.04
C PRO A 887 -4.55 -31.16 -51.42
N ALA A 888 -3.90 -32.25 -51.81
CA ALA A 888 -4.13 -32.91 -53.09
C ALA A 888 -5.47 -33.67 -53.13
N ASP A 889 -5.95 -34.13 -51.96
CA ASP A 889 -7.22 -34.85 -51.81
C ASP A 889 -7.87 -34.63 -50.43
N LEU A 890 -9.08 -35.17 -50.27
CA LEU A 890 -9.87 -35.06 -49.03
C LEU A 890 -9.21 -35.77 -47.83
N GLY A 891 -8.48 -36.86 -48.07
CA GLY A 891 -7.75 -37.58 -47.03
C GLY A 891 -6.56 -36.76 -46.50
N GLU A 892 -5.85 -36.09 -47.40
CA GLU A 892 -4.80 -35.15 -47.06
C GLU A 892 -5.36 -33.94 -46.32
N TRP A 893 -6.46 -33.35 -46.81
CA TRP A 893 -7.14 -32.27 -46.10
C TRP A 893 -7.53 -32.68 -44.67
N ARG A 894 -8.07 -33.89 -44.46
CA ARG A 894 -8.41 -34.38 -43.11
C ARG A 894 -7.20 -34.45 -42.18
N ARG A 895 -6.04 -34.92 -42.68
CA ARG A 895 -4.78 -34.95 -41.92
C ARG A 895 -4.26 -33.53 -41.63
N GLN A 896 -4.23 -32.66 -42.63
CA GLN A 896 -3.83 -31.27 -42.48
C GLN A 896 -4.75 -30.53 -41.49
N ARG A 897 -6.07 -30.71 -41.58
CA ARG A 897 -7.07 -30.16 -40.65
C ARG A 897 -6.82 -30.63 -39.22
N ALA A 898 -6.57 -31.92 -39.00
CA ALA A 898 -6.26 -32.45 -37.66
C ALA A 898 -4.99 -31.81 -37.09
N ARG A 899 -3.94 -31.64 -37.92
CA ARG A 899 -2.70 -30.96 -37.53
C ARG A 899 -2.93 -29.47 -37.20
N ILE A 900 -3.71 -28.76 -38.01
CA ILE A 900 -4.07 -27.36 -37.77
C ILE A 900 -4.83 -27.22 -36.45
N LEU A 901 -5.84 -28.07 -36.20
CA LEU A 901 -6.63 -28.03 -34.96
C LEU A 901 -5.79 -28.35 -33.73
N ALA A 902 -4.95 -29.39 -33.77
CA ALA A 902 -4.06 -29.72 -32.66
C ALA A 902 -3.10 -28.57 -32.35
N ARG A 903 -2.58 -27.87 -33.37
CA ARG A 903 -1.70 -26.72 -33.18
C ARG A 903 -2.44 -25.49 -32.65
N LEU A 904 -3.67 -25.25 -33.08
CA LEU A 904 -4.51 -24.18 -32.51
C LEU A 904 -4.85 -24.46 -31.05
N GLU A 905 -5.14 -25.71 -30.68
CA GLU A 905 -5.34 -26.12 -29.29
C GLU A 905 -4.08 -25.88 -28.45
N GLU A 906 -2.89 -26.20 -28.99
CA GLU A 906 -1.60 -25.94 -28.35
C GLU A 906 -1.33 -24.43 -28.16
N LEU A 907 -1.44 -23.62 -29.23
CA LEU A 907 -1.13 -22.19 -29.22
C LEU A 907 -2.12 -21.37 -28.40
N LEU A 908 -3.40 -21.74 -28.38
CA LEU A 908 -4.42 -21.00 -27.64
C LEU A 908 -4.57 -21.50 -26.20
N ALA A 909 -3.94 -22.64 -25.86
CA ALA A 909 -4.16 -23.36 -24.60
C ALA A 909 -5.66 -23.52 -24.27
N ALA A 910 -6.50 -23.62 -25.32
CA ALA A 910 -7.95 -23.54 -25.22
C ALA A 910 -8.53 -24.96 -25.11
N GLN A 911 -9.47 -25.16 -24.17
CA GLN A 911 -10.31 -26.36 -24.20
C GLN A 911 -11.38 -26.19 -25.30
N PRO A 912 -11.54 -27.17 -26.20
CA PRO A 912 -12.61 -27.15 -27.19
C PRO A 912 -13.97 -27.02 -26.49
N LEU A 913 -14.82 -26.11 -26.97
CA LEU A 913 -16.21 -26.05 -26.49
C LEU A 913 -16.95 -27.30 -26.96
N GLU A 914 -17.69 -27.95 -26.07
CA GLU A 914 -18.60 -29.03 -26.46
C GLU A 914 -19.68 -28.47 -27.40
N PRO A 915 -19.89 -29.04 -28.60
CA PRO A 915 -20.87 -28.53 -29.57
C PRO A 915 -22.28 -28.39 -29.00
N ALA A 916 -22.67 -29.27 -28.07
CA ALA A 916 -23.97 -29.24 -27.39
C ALA A 916 -24.16 -27.99 -26.51
N LYS A 917 -23.08 -27.33 -26.10
CA LYS A 917 -23.08 -26.11 -25.26
C LYS A 917 -23.08 -24.82 -26.07
N VAL A 918 -23.00 -24.90 -27.41
CA VAL A 918 -22.99 -23.76 -28.32
C VAL A 918 -24.36 -23.62 -28.99
N LYS A 919 -25.07 -22.51 -28.72
CA LYS A 919 -26.33 -22.14 -29.39
C LYS A 919 -26.08 -21.04 -30.42
N VAL A 920 -26.19 -21.38 -31.70
CA VAL A 920 -26.06 -20.40 -32.78
C VAL A 920 -27.41 -19.71 -33.01
N GLU A 921 -27.46 -18.38 -32.86
CA GLU A 921 -28.63 -17.57 -33.19
C GLU A 921 -28.39 -16.75 -34.47
N MET A 922 -29.30 -16.87 -35.43
CA MET A 922 -29.23 -16.06 -36.65
C MET A 922 -29.89 -14.70 -36.41
N THR A 923 -29.09 -13.64 -36.33
CA THR A 923 -29.58 -12.28 -36.08
C THR A 923 -29.63 -11.45 -37.36
N GLY A 924 -30.50 -11.83 -38.30
CA GLY A 924 -30.89 -11.05 -39.50
C GLY A 924 -29.78 -10.62 -40.48
N PRO A 925 -30.10 -10.29 -41.75
CA PRO A 925 -29.11 -9.80 -42.70
C PRO A 925 -28.84 -8.30 -42.49
N GLU A 926 -27.60 -7.96 -42.15
CA GLU A 926 -27.10 -6.59 -42.27
C GLU A 926 -26.34 -6.50 -43.60
N ALA A 927 -26.88 -5.74 -44.56
CA ALA A 927 -26.31 -5.67 -45.91
C ALA A 927 -25.06 -4.78 -45.94
N ARG A 928 -23.88 -5.39 -46.11
CA ARG A 928 -22.73 -4.71 -46.72
C ARG A 928 -22.73 -4.97 -48.23
N PRO A 929 -22.41 -4.00 -49.09
CA PRO A 929 -22.23 -4.25 -50.51
C PRO A 929 -21.11 -5.29 -50.71
N GLY A 930 -21.44 -6.50 -51.18
CA GLY A 930 -20.46 -7.56 -51.44
C GLY A 930 -20.60 -8.89 -50.69
N ARG A 931 -21.82 -9.45 -50.56
CA ARG A 931 -22.10 -10.90 -50.32
C ARG A 931 -21.77 -11.51 -48.93
N SER A 932 -22.24 -10.95 -47.81
CA SER A 932 -22.13 -11.62 -46.49
C SER A 932 -23.39 -11.58 -45.61
N GLU A 933 -23.71 -12.68 -44.90
CA GLU A 933 -24.78 -12.78 -43.88
C GLU A 933 -24.18 -12.78 -42.45
N ARG A 934 -24.81 -12.09 -41.50
CA ARG A 934 -24.34 -11.96 -40.11
C ARG A 934 -24.91 -13.06 -39.20
N LEU A 935 -24.05 -13.83 -38.55
CA LEU A 935 -24.39 -14.92 -37.62
C LEU A 935 -23.91 -14.55 -36.22
N THR A 936 -24.76 -14.69 -35.19
CA THR A 936 -24.38 -14.41 -33.80
C THR A 936 -24.40 -15.70 -32.99
N VAL A 937 -23.24 -16.15 -32.50
CA VAL A 937 -23.12 -17.40 -31.75
C VAL A 937 -23.17 -17.13 -30.25
N ARG A 938 -24.13 -17.71 -29.52
CA ARG A 938 -24.23 -17.64 -28.05
C ARG A 938 -23.83 -18.97 -27.40
N VAL A 939 -23.12 -18.94 -26.28
CA VAL A 939 -22.78 -20.16 -25.51
C VAL A 939 -23.77 -20.31 -24.35
N ALA A 940 -24.42 -21.46 -24.25
CA ALA A 940 -25.67 -21.63 -23.49
C ALA A 940 -25.52 -21.73 -21.95
N GLU A 941 -24.32 -22.01 -21.42
CA GLU A 941 -24.14 -22.31 -19.99
C GLU A 941 -23.38 -21.25 -19.17
N GLU A 942 -22.67 -20.29 -19.77
CA GLU A 942 -21.72 -19.45 -19.02
C GLU A 942 -21.75 -17.95 -19.36
N GLY A 943 -22.75 -17.46 -20.11
CA GLY A 943 -22.81 -16.03 -20.48
C GLY A 943 -21.59 -15.54 -21.28
N ARG A 944 -20.82 -16.45 -21.89
CA ARG A 944 -19.71 -16.11 -22.81
C ARG A 944 -20.24 -15.40 -24.06
N LEU A 945 -19.42 -14.45 -24.54
CA LEU A 945 -19.76 -13.43 -25.55
C LEU A 945 -20.48 -13.97 -26.80
N PRO A 946 -21.44 -13.21 -27.36
CA PRO A 946 -21.88 -13.39 -28.73
C PRO A 946 -20.72 -13.10 -29.69
N PHE A 947 -20.28 -14.09 -30.49
CA PHE A 947 -19.33 -13.85 -31.57
C PHE A 947 -20.08 -13.68 -32.90
N THR A 948 -19.69 -12.68 -33.68
CA THR A 948 -20.29 -12.41 -34.98
C THR A 948 -19.44 -12.98 -36.11
N PHE A 949 -19.99 -13.93 -36.86
CA PHE A 949 -19.38 -14.42 -38.10
C PHE A 949 -20.11 -13.85 -39.32
N TRP A 950 -19.35 -13.58 -40.37
CA TRP A 950 -19.88 -13.21 -41.67
C TRP A 950 -19.81 -14.41 -42.61
N LYS A 951 -20.95 -14.98 -42.96
CA LYS A 951 -21.05 -16.06 -43.94
C LYS A 951 -21.00 -15.45 -45.34
N LEU A 952 -19.92 -15.70 -46.09
CA LEU A 952 -19.86 -15.37 -47.51
C LEU A 952 -20.93 -16.20 -48.25
N ARG A 953 -21.81 -15.54 -49.02
CA ARG A 953 -22.70 -16.27 -49.94
C ARG A 953 -21.83 -16.87 -51.03
N ALA A 954 -21.83 -18.21 -51.12
CA ALA A 954 -21.18 -18.92 -52.20
C ALA A 954 -21.71 -18.39 -53.55
N GLY A 955 -20.87 -17.63 -54.26
CA GLY A 955 -21.00 -17.50 -55.70
C GLY A 955 -20.56 -18.83 -56.28
N GLY A 956 -21.44 -19.48 -57.05
CA GLY A 956 -21.32 -20.89 -57.43
C GLY A 956 -19.92 -21.31 -57.87
N CYS A 957 -19.36 -22.26 -57.15
CA CYS A 957 -18.59 -23.39 -57.66
C CYS A 957 -18.93 -24.56 -56.75
N GLY A 958 -19.54 -25.61 -57.31
CA GLY A 958 -19.84 -26.85 -56.59
C GLY A 958 -18.57 -27.68 -56.39
N GLY A 959 -18.53 -28.44 -55.30
CA GLY A 959 -17.44 -29.34 -54.92
C GLY A 959 -17.14 -29.27 -53.44
#